data_AF-A0A3N5RT12-F1
#
_entry.id   AF-A0A3N5RT12-F1
#
_cell.length_a   1.000
_cell.length_b   1.000
_cell.length_c   1.000
_cell.angle_alpha   90.00
_cell.angle_beta   90.00
_cell.angle_gamma   90.00
#
_symmetry.space_group_name_H-M   'P 1'
#
loop_
_entity.id
_entity.type
_entity.pdbx_description
1 polymer ?
#
loop_
_entity_poly.entity_id
_entity_poly.type
_entity_poly.pdbx_seq_one_letter_code
_entity_poly.pdbx_strand_id
1 'polypeptide(L)'
;MERPLGLVAALLLAVLSIAAAARADEVVPPLLQEQLSKAERILLAAPQEDVEVGPGKGFLVEIEAALRGSGNQGSRARILHSAEGKKTRYASGQKYVFLLVKGPGGRGWSSLGNDVLAVEKDRVTWLAAGEKQAEFPLLSLEELIERSLGTAASEIPRRESLPGRWLVCWSERGTDTVAWLVEFEPDASGKMAVKLIEGALESTLLRDSEVSNETVNLDFTANGMDFVFRGRLNDGRVRGAVIAGEQTAIPAWLVPTELRSLPKSKEPRPSTGHAEYLDALSAAAPLSGLQRLIRRFKDEPIVFDAYLAELSFAAAENVPDAQFREIAEGYITAAETWGPQLKLKAEVDVALALARAGKYSEMGLEYAQRAERSFTPESPPLWGKVVRRITGQLLIGAGRDEEGLEHLRKVRAESAFDPEITWILAQQALKHERQEEALEMMGELVVLPGLEAAILSVVGREYISRGEKPPAQIVPSRLVEKIWKVLKRPEGELIAYLDELYERKVAVLAESRRPPRGAGEGNRVVLCELFTGAQCPPCVAADVATTALESRYSRTEVIVLRYHQHIPGPDPLANPETQRRFDLYHGEGTPSLFINGRPLVGIGGLLPVAQDLYGRICAEIDPYLTEQIGISIELAAKARGDAVELRAEAGGLPSFPEAVRLRLALAEEKVAMPARNGIRMHHMIVRTLPGGPDGIAPRDGKLSFDGLAEIGKLRERIEAYLEDVEKESEEKFDRKPIDLRKLVLVGWLQNEETGEIIQSASVPVDGLVELDERAGRPRASPPANKPGGKKK
;
A
#
# COMPACT_ATOMS: atom_id res chain seq x y z
N MET A 1 21.05 -42.01 -36.98
CA MET A 1 19.72 -42.40 -37.50
C MET A 1 18.86 -41.15 -37.53
N GLU A 2 18.96 -40.43 -38.64
CA GLU A 2 18.24 -39.19 -38.89
C GLU A 2 16.78 -39.53 -39.26
N ARG A 3 15.83 -38.91 -38.56
CA ARG A 3 14.39 -38.95 -38.86
C ARG A 3 13.95 -37.55 -39.30
N PRO A 4 13.05 -37.42 -40.29
CA PRO A 4 12.89 -36.17 -41.02
C PRO A 4 11.98 -35.20 -40.28
N LEU A 5 12.54 -34.08 -39.81
CA LEU A 5 11.79 -32.87 -39.42
C LEU A 5 11.06 -32.20 -40.60
N GLY A 6 11.33 -32.62 -41.85
CA GLY A 6 10.81 -31.96 -43.05
C GLY A 6 9.32 -32.18 -43.32
N LEU A 7 8.72 -33.30 -42.87
CA LEU A 7 7.34 -33.63 -43.24
C LEU A 7 6.29 -32.91 -42.35
N VAL A 8 6.62 -32.63 -41.09
CA VAL A 8 5.75 -31.90 -40.15
C VAL A 8 5.76 -30.40 -40.43
N ALA A 9 6.92 -29.83 -40.79
CA ALA A 9 7.03 -28.45 -41.25
C ALA A 9 6.30 -28.22 -42.58
N ALA A 10 6.39 -29.17 -43.52
CA ALA A 10 5.67 -29.09 -44.80
C ALA A 10 4.14 -29.23 -44.63
N LEU A 11 3.65 -30.06 -43.69
CA LEU A 11 2.22 -30.14 -43.40
C LEU A 11 1.68 -28.89 -42.68
N LEU A 12 2.45 -28.29 -41.77
CA LEU A 12 2.08 -27.02 -41.13
C LEU A 12 2.06 -25.84 -42.12
N LEU A 13 3.03 -25.78 -43.04
CA LEU A 13 3.04 -24.80 -44.13
C LEU A 13 1.91 -25.04 -45.15
N ALA A 14 1.54 -26.29 -45.42
CA ALA A 14 0.40 -26.61 -46.28
C ALA A 14 -0.95 -26.30 -45.63
N VAL A 15 -1.12 -26.54 -44.33
CA VAL A 15 -2.34 -26.16 -43.58
C VAL A 15 -2.45 -24.64 -43.39
N LEU A 16 -1.32 -23.94 -43.17
CA LEU A 16 -1.27 -22.47 -43.19
C LEU A 16 -1.55 -21.89 -44.58
N SER A 17 -1.12 -22.56 -45.65
CA SER A 17 -1.39 -22.12 -47.03
C SER A 17 -2.81 -22.43 -47.49
N ILE A 18 -3.43 -23.52 -47.01
CA ILE A 18 -4.85 -23.84 -47.28
C ILE A 18 -5.78 -22.95 -46.45
N ALA A 19 -5.41 -22.57 -45.22
CA ALA A 19 -6.12 -21.55 -44.44
C ALA A 19 -5.96 -20.13 -45.03
N ALA A 20 -4.82 -19.82 -45.65
CA ALA A 20 -4.64 -18.58 -46.40
C ALA A 20 -5.41 -18.56 -47.73
N ALA A 21 -5.57 -19.71 -48.40
CA ALA A 21 -6.31 -19.83 -49.65
C ALA A 21 -7.84 -19.83 -49.47
N ALA A 22 -8.35 -20.18 -48.28
CA ALA A 22 -9.78 -20.10 -47.95
C ALA A 22 -10.25 -18.69 -47.51
N ARG A 23 -9.32 -17.73 -47.31
CA ARG A 23 -9.61 -16.33 -46.97
C ARG A 23 -9.80 -15.41 -48.18
N ALA A 24 -9.94 -15.98 -49.37
CA ALA A 24 -9.98 -15.22 -50.63
C ALA A 24 -11.26 -14.36 -50.81
N ASP A 25 -12.30 -14.55 -49.98
CA ASP A 25 -13.52 -13.71 -49.96
C ASP A 25 -13.57 -12.72 -48.77
N GLU A 26 -12.55 -12.67 -47.90
CA GLU A 26 -12.58 -11.92 -46.63
C GLU A 26 -11.58 -10.75 -46.57
N VAL A 27 -11.31 -10.10 -47.70
CA VAL A 27 -10.42 -8.93 -47.74
C VAL A 27 -11.24 -7.64 -47.66
N VAL A 28 -11.03 -6.85 -46.61
CA VAL A 28 -11.61 -5.51 -46.47
C VAL A 28 -11.19 -4.66 -47.69
N PRO A 29 -12.14 -4.08 -48.45
CA PRO A 29 -11.83 -3.43 -49.71
C PRO A 29 -10.86 -2.23 -49.55
N PRO A 30 -9.91 -2.02 -50.50
CA PRO A 30 -8.93 -0.93 -50.43
C PRO A 30 -9.55 0.47 -50.24
N LEU A 31 -10.74 0.69 -50.78
CA LEU A 31 -11.46 1.96 -50.64
C LEU A 31 -11.87 2.26 -49.18
N LEU A 32 -12.22 1.21 -48.42
CA LEU A 32 -12.55 1.34 -47.01
C LEU A 32 -11.30 1.60 -46.16
N GLN A 33 -10.14 1.03 -46.53
CA GLN A 33 -8.85 1.37 -45.90
C GLN A 33 -8.54 2.86 -45.98
N GLU A 34 -8.76 3.48 -47.14
CA GLU A 34 -8.55 4.92 -47.32
C GLU A 34 -9.48 5.74 -46.42
N GLN A 35 -10.76 5.40 -46.33
CA GLN A 35 -11.70 6.09 -45.43
C GLN A 35 -11.30 5.95 -43.96
N LEU A 36 -10.88 4.76 -43.55
CA LEU A 36 -10.43 4.52 -42.18
C LEU A 36 -9.18 5.33 -41.83
N SER A 37 -8.27 5.56 -42.78
CA SER A 37 -7.12 6.46 -42.56
C SER A 37 -7.51 7.93 -42.35
N LYS A 38 -8.64 8.36 -42.93
CA LYS A 38 -9.17 9.73 -42.82
C LYS A 38 -10.07 9.95 -41.60
N ALA A 39 -10.58 8.88 -41.01
CA ALA A 39 -11.46 8.95 -39.84
C ALA A 39 -10.66 9.35 -38.57
N GLU A 40 -11.01 10.50 -38.00
CA GLU A 40 -10.44 11.03 -36.75
C GLU A 40 -10.99 10.30 -35.51
N ARG A 41 -12.22 9.77 -35.60
CA ARG A 41 -12.87 8.99 -34.54
C ARG A 41 -13.71 7.88 -35.17
N ILE A 42 -13.75 6.72 -34.52
CA ILE A 42 -14.54 5.57 -35.00
C ILE A 42 -15.31 4.98 -33.82
N LEU A 43 -16.64 4.95 -33.94
CA LEU A 43 -17.53 4.47 -32.89
C LEU A 43 -18.36 3.29 -33.38
N LEU A 44 -18.42 2.22 -32.59
CA LEU A 44 -19.49 1.25 -32.64
C LEU A 44 -20.63 1.78 -31.77
N ALA A 45 -21.79 2.07 -32.37
CA ALA A 45 -22.89 2.70 -31.67
C ALA A 45 -24.25 2.31 -32.27
N ALA A 46 -25.31 2.49 -31.49
CA ALA A 46 -26.69 2.26 -31.92
C ALA A 46 -27.49 3.58 -31.88
N PRO A 47 -28.30 3.92 -32.89
CA PRO A 47 -29.25 5.03 -32.82
C PRO A 47 -30.25 4.82 -31.68
N GLN A 48 -30.61 5.91 -31.00
CA GLN A 48 -31.59 5.85 -29.91
C GLN A 48 -33.02 5.60 -30.42
N GLU A 49 -33.31 6.02 -31.66
CA GLU A 49 -34.59 5.89 -32.31
C GLU A 49 -34.41 5.60 -33.81
N ASP A 50 -35.44 5.07 -34.45
CA ASP A 50 -35.49 4.92 -35.90
C ASP A 50 -35.38 6.30 -36.53
N VAL A 51 -34.34 6.52 -37.35
CA VAL A 51 -34.05 7.85 -37.88
C VAL A 51 -33.70 7.79 -39.36
N GLU A 52 -34.35 8.64 -40.14
CA GLU A 52 -33.98 8.92 -41.53
C GLU A 52 -33.30 10.30 -41.59
N VAL A 53 -31.99 10.31 -41.80
CA VAL A 53 -31.16 11.50 -41.64
C VAL A 53 -30.75 12.02 -43.01
N GLY A 54 -31.07 13.28 -43.28
CA GLY A 54 -30.62 13.99 -44.48
C GLY A 54 -29.28 14.70 -44.29
N PRO A 55 -28.71 15.28 -45.36
CA PRO A 55 -27.38 15.88 -45.33
C PRO A 55 -27.23 16.97 -44.27
N GLY A 56 -26.15 16.90 -43.49
CA GLY A 56 -25.84 17.86 -42.42
C GLY A 56 -26.80 17.83 -41.21
N LYS A 57 -27.77 16.92 -41.17
CA LYS A 57 -28.69 16.77 -40.03
C LYS A 57 -28.05 15.90 -38.94
N GLY A 58 -28.30 16.26 -37.68
CA GLY A 58 -27.77 15.55 -36.53
C GLY A 58 -28.74 14.56 -35.93
N PHE A 59 -28.23 13.46 -35.39
CA PHE A 59 -28.98 12.45 -34.65
C PHE A 59 -28.15 11.95 -33.46
N LEU A 60 -28.80 11.30 -32.50
CA LEU A 60 -28.17 10.76 -31.29
C LEU A 60 -27.94 9.26 -31.42
N VAL A 61 -26.76 8.84 -30.99
CA VAL A 61 -26.40 7.44 -30.83
C VAL A 61 -25.97 7.17 -29.40
N GLU A 62 -26.19 5.95 -28.94
CA GLU A 62 -25.61 5.40 -27.73
C GLU A 62 -24.35 4.62 -28.10
N ILE A 63 -23.23 5.01 -27.49
CA ILE A 63 -21.93 4.40 -27.77
C ILE A 63 -21.89 3.02 -27.12
N GLU A 64 -21.51 2.02 -27.90
CA GLU A 64 -21.20 0.70 -27.38
C GLU A 64 -19.70 0.54 -27.16
N ALA A 65 -18.89 0.94 -28.15
CA ALA A 65 -17.44 0.94 -28.04
C ALA A 65 -16.83 2.06 -28.89
N ALA A 66 -15.74 2.66 -28.42
CA ALA A 66 -14.87 3.47 -29.25
C ALA A 66 -13.78 2.57 -29.86
N LEU A 67 -13.82 2.41 -31.19
CA LEU A 67 -12.79 1.67 -31.94
C LEU A 67 -11.59 2.56 -32.26
N ARG A 68 -11.79 3.89 -32.27
CA ARG A 68 -10.75 4.92 -32.34
C ARG A 68 -11.23 6.22 -31.72
N GLY A 69 -10.36 6.86 -30.93
CA GLY A 69 -10.68 8.10 -30.20
C GLY A 69 -11.51 7.81 -28.94
N SER A 70 -11.96 8.86 -28.25
CA SER A 70 -12.68 8.72 -26.98
C SER A 70 -14.12 8.25 -27.16
N GLY A 71 -14.74 7.67 -26.12
CA GLY A 71 -16.17 7.36 -26.12
C GLY A 71 -16.55 6.26 -25.12
N ASN A 72 -17.17 6.65 -24.02
CA ASN A 72 -17.57 5.70 -22.97
C ASN A 72 -18.81 4.91 -23.39
N GLN A 73 -18.84 3.62 -23.08
CA GLN A 73 -20.03 2.80 -23.27
C GLN A 73 -21.25 3.39 -22.54
N GLY A 74 -22.42 3.33 -23.17
CA GLY A 74 -23.68 3.88 -22.65
C GLY A 74 -23.77 5.41 -22.70
N SER A 75 -22.69 6.12 -23.06
CA SER A 75 -22.73 7.56 -23.25
C SER A 75 -23.39 7.92 -24.59
N ARG A 76 -23.97 9.13 -24.66
CA ARG A 76 -24.64 9.63 -25.86
C ARG A 76 -23.70 10.47 -26.69
N ALA A 77 -23.65 10.22 -27.99
CA ALA A 77 -22.96 11.07 -28.95
C ALA A 77 -23.94 11.64 -29.97
N ARG A 78 -23.79 12.93 -30.29
CA ARG A 78 -24.47 13.56 -31.42
C ARG A 78 -23.58 13.47 -32.65
N ILE A 79 -24.08 12.84 -33.71
CA ILE A 79 -23.40 12.70 -35.00
C ILE A 79 -24.16 13.51 -36.05
N LEU A 80 -23.43 14.30 -36.83
CA LEU A 80 -23.96 14.97 -38.02
C LEU A 80 -23.79 14.07 -39.23
N HIS A 81 -24.85 13.87 -40.02
CA HIS A 81 -24.73 13.15 -41.29
C HIS A 81 -23.92 13.95 -42.30
N SER A 82 -23.20 13.27 -43.19
CA SER A 82 -22.35 13.92 -44.21
C SER A 82 -23.12 14.97 -45.00
N ALA A 83 -22.53 16.16 -45.15
CA ALA A 83 -23.13 17.28 -45.88
C ALA A 83 -23.29 17.00 -47.38
N GLU A 84 -22.49 16.07 -47.91
CA GLU A 84 -22.50 15.63 -49.31
C GLU A 84 -23.32 14.35 -49.51
N GLY A 85 -24.15 14.01 -48.52
CA GLY A 85 -24.82 12.72 -48.44
C GLY A 85 -26.13 12.57 -49.18
N LYS A 86 -26.54 11.31 -49.34
CA LYS A 86 -27.96 10.96 -49.56
C LYS A 86 -28.62 10.76 -48.20
N LYS A 87 -29.96 10.78 -48.19
CA LYS A 87 -30.72 10.39 -47.00
C LYS A 87 -30.40 8.93 -46.65
N THR A 88 -30.08 8.69 -45.38
CA THR A 88 -29.75 7.36 -44.87
C THR A 88 -30.67 7.03 -43.70
N ARG A 89 -31.19 5.79 -43.68
CA ARG A 89 -32.01 5.29 -42.59
C ARG A 89 -31.15 4.45 -41.64
N TYR A 90 -31.24 4.76 -40.36
CA TYR A 90 -30.65 3.96 -39.27
C TYR A 90 -31.78 3.45 -38.36
N ALA A 91 -31.74 2.17 -38.01
CA ALA A 91 -32.73 1.55 -37.14
C ALA A 91 -32.30 1.64 -35.67
N SER A 92 -33.26 1.89 -34.78
CA SER A 92 -33.05 1.85 -33.33
C SER A 92 -32.57 0.46 -32.89
N GLY A 93 -31.59 0.40 -32.01
CA GLY A 93 -31.03 -0.85 -31.49
C GLY A 93 -30.14 -1.64 -32.47
N GLN A 94 -30.12 -1.28 -33.76
CA GLN A 94 -29.16 -1.81 -34.72
C GLN A 94 -27.81 -1.13 -34.53
N LYS A 95 -26.75 -1.94 -34.49
CA LYS A 95 -25.38 -1.45 -34.31
C LYS A 95 -24.78 -1.01 -35.64
N TYR A 96 -24.03 0.07 -35.62
CA TYR A 96 -23.30 0.59 -36.77
C TYR A 96 -21.90 1.05 -36.36
N VAL A 97 -20.94 0.91 -37.27
CA VAL A 97 -19.63 1.55 -37.17
C VAL A 97 -19.69 2.92 -37.86
N PHE A 98 -19.56 3.98 -37.08
CA PHE A 98 -19.52 5.35 -37.57
C PHE A 98 -18.07 5.80 -37.75
N LEU A 99 -17.69 6.07 -38.99
CA LEU A 99 -16.44 6.75 -39.32
C LEU A 99 -16.66 8.25 -39.21
N LEU A 100 -15.90 8.95 -38.37
CA LEU A 100 -16.18 10.34 -38.00
C LEU A 100 -14.98 11.25 -38.24
N VAL A 101 -15.27 12.48 -38.68
CA VAL A 101 -14.34 13.61 -38.78
C VAL A 101 -14.89 14.82 -38.02
N LYS A 102 -14.04 15.83 -37.76
CA LYS A 102 -14.52 17.07 -37.13
C LYS A 102 -15.60 17.74 -37.97
N GLY A 103 -16.68 18.13 -37.28
CA GLY A 103 -17.78 18.84 -37.91
C GLY A 103 -17.44 20.27 -38.37
N PRO A 104 -18.35 20.94 -39.08
CA PRO A 104 -18.14 22.29 -39.61
C PRO A 104 -17.67 23.27 -38.53
N GLY A 105 -16.56 23.98 -38.81
CA GLY A 105 -15.94 24.91 -37.86
C GLY A 105 -15.23 24.22 -36.68
N GLY A 106 -14.86 22.95 -36.82
CA GLY A 106 -14.11 22.19 -35.81
C GLY A 106 -14.94 21.74 -34.60
N ARG A 107 -16.27 21.87 -34.65
CA ARG A 107 -17.17 21.52 -33.55
C ARG A 107 -17.98 20.27 -33.85
N GLY A 108 -18.04 19.36 -32.88
CA GLY A 108 -18.79 18.11 -32.97
C GLY A 108 -18.20 17.12 -33.98
N TRP A 109 -18.96 16.06 -34.27
CA TRP A 109 -18.54 14.96 -35.14
C TRP A 109 -19.49 14.82 -36.32
N SER A 110 -18.94 14.65 -37.52
CA SER A 110 -19.69 14.36 -38.74
C SER A 110 -19.29 13.02 -39.33
N SER A 111 -20.24 12.28 -39.89
CA SER A 111 -19.98 11.06 -40.63
C SER A 111 -19.06 11.34 -41.81
N LEU A 112 -18.00 10.54 -41.93
CA LEU A 112 -17.07 10.55 -43.04
C LEU A 112 -17.71 9.80 -44.22
N GLY A 113 -18.21 10.56 -45.19
CA GLY A 113 -18.85 9.99 -46.37
C GLY A 113 -20.26 9.45 -46.13
N ASN A 114 -20.73 8.60 -47.05
CA ASN A 114 -22.12 8.15 -47.12
C ASN A 114 -22.29 6.66 -46.86
N ASP A 115 -21.21 6.01 -46.46
CA ASP A 115 -21.15 4.58 -46.31
C ASP A 115 -21.75 4.18 -44.97
N VAL A 116 -22.47 3.05 -44.98
CA VAL A 116 -23.07 2.49 -43.78
C VAL A 116 -22.39 1.16 -43.49
N LEU A 117 -21.80 1.07 -42.31
CA LEU A 117 -21.19 -0.16 -41.79
C LEU A 117 -22.13 -0.73 -40.73
N ALA A 118 -23.11 -1.54 -41.15
CA ALA A 118 -24.07 -2.16 -40.24
C ALA A 118 -23.47 -3.42 -39.59
N VAL A 119 -23.67 -3.60 -38.29
CA VAL A 119 -23.08 -4.72 -37.52
C VAL A 119 -24.15 -5.67 -37.01
N GLU A 120 -24.14 -6.92 -37.45
CA GLU A 120 -25.04 -7.96 -36.97
C GLU A 120 -24.24 -9.23 -36.69
N LYS A 121 -24.39 -9.82 -35.48
CA LYS A 121 -23.71 -11.08 -35.07
C LYS A 121 -22.21 -11.09 -35.41
N ASP A 122 -21.51 -10.03 -35.02
CA ASP A 122 -20.06 -9.81 -35.23
C ASP A 122 -19.61 -9.77 -36.70
N ARG A 123 -20.54 -9.55 -37.64
CA ARG A 123 -20.25 -9.26 -39.05
C ARG A 123 -20.63 -7.83 -39.39
N VAL A 124 -19.76 -7.19 -40.16
CA VAL A 124 -19.96 -5.85 -40.70
C VAL A 124 -20.42 -6.00 -42.14
N THR A 125 -21.62 -5.51 -42.43
CA THR A 125 -22.10 -5.30 -43.79
C THR A 125 -21.80 -3.87 -44.21
N TRP A 126 -20.92 -3.72 -45.21
CA TRP A 126 -20.59 -2.42 -45.78
C TRP A 126 -21.53 -2.10 -46.95
N LEU A 127 -22.30 -1.03 -46.79
CA LEU A 127 -23.19 -0.47 -47.80
C LEU A 127 -22.62 0.85 -48.28
N ALA A 128 -22.14 0.90 -49.53
CA ALA A 128 -21.76 2.15 -50.18
C ALA A 128 -22.92 2.61 -51.06
N ALA A 129 -23.37 3.86 -50.88
CA ALA A 129 -24.53 4.42 -51.58
C ALA A 129 -25.84 3.59 -51.49
N GLY A 130 -25.98 2.76 -50.45
CA GLY A 130 -27.14 1.90 -50.21
C GLY A 130 -27.03 0.49 -50.82
N GLU A 131 -25.95 0.19 -51.53
CA GLU A 131 -25.69 -1.14 -52.12
C GLU A 131 -24.62 -1.88 -51.32
N LYS A 132 -24.87 -3.17 -51.05
CA LYS A 132 -23.93 -4.05 -50.33
C LYS A 132 -22.67 -4.24 -51.17
N GLN A 133 -21.55 -3.74 -50.65
CA GLN A 133 -20.24 -3.86 -51.27
C GLN A 133 -19.51 -5.11 -50.78
N ALA A 134 -19.51 -5.32 -49.47
CA ALA A 134 -18.81 -6.44 -48.84
C ALA A 134 -19.43 -6.78 -47.49
N GLU A 135 -19.11 -7.98 -47.00
CA GLU A 135 -19.43 -8.41 -45.65
C GLU A 135 -18.24 -9.16 -45.05
N PHE A 136 -17.76 -8.71 -43.90
CA PHE A 136 -16.56 -9.24 -43.25
C PHE A 136 -16.73 -9.28 -41.74
N PRO A 137 -15.94 -10.08 -41.00
CA PRO A 137 -15.96 -10.07 -39.54
C PRO A 137 -15.63 -8.69 -38.97
N LEU A 138 -16.27 -8.29 -37.87
CA LEU A 138 -15.97 -7.05 -37.15
C LEU A 138 -14.50 -7.01 -36.71
N LEU A 139 -13.96 -8.15 -36.27
CA LEU A 139 -12.55 -8.29 -35.91
C LEU A 139 -11.61 -7.88 -37.05
N SER A 140 -11.93 -8.24 -38.30
CA SER A 140 -11.11 -7.87 -39.47
C SER A 140 -11.11 -6.35 -39.71
N LEU A 141 -12.21 -5.66 -39.39
CA LEU A 141 -12.29 -4.21 -39.45
C LEU A 141 -11.47 -3.56 -38.33
N GLU A 142 -11.56 -4.09 -37.11
CA GLU A 142 -10.79 -3.62 -35.96
C GLU A 142 -9.29 -3.75 -36.21
N GLU A 143 -8.81 -4.90 -36.71
CA GLU A 143 -7.41 -5.11 -37.08
C GLU A 143 -6.92 -4.07 -38.10
N LEU A 144 -7.79 -3.64 -39.00
CA LEU A 144 -7.45 -2.71 -40.07
C LEU A 144 -7.54 -1.23 -39.61
N ILE A 145 -8.45 -0.92 -38.70
CA ILE A 145 -8.44 0.33 -37.92
C ILE A 145 -7.12 0.45 -37.15
N GLU A 146 -6.65 -0.63 -36.54
CA GLU A 146 -5.36 -0.67 -35.85
C GLU A 146 -4.18 -0.47 -36.80
N ARG A 147 -4.13 -1.21 -37.91
CA ARG A 147 -3.04 -1.07 -38.91
C ARG A 147 -2.97 0.35 -39.48
N SER A 148 -4.10 1.03 -39.65
CA SER A 148 -4.13 2.41 -40.14
C SER A 148 -3.73 3.46 -39.10
N LEU A 149 -3.65 3.11 -37.81
CA LEU A 149 -3.09 4.00 -36.77
C LEU A 149 -1.55 4.00 -36.77
N GLY A 150 -0.93 2.92 -37.25
CA GLY A 150 0.52 2.69 -37.08
C GLY A 150 0.91 2.52 -35.60
N THR A 151 2.20 2.33 -35.33
CA THR A 151 2.74 2.50 -33.96
C THR A 151 2.68 3.98 -33.60
N ALA A 152 2.27 4.32 -32.38
CA ALA A 152 2.34 5.70 -31.93
C ALA A 152 3.80 6.18 -32.06
N ALA A 153 4.00 7.36 -32.65
CA ALA A 153 5.32 7.97 -32.68
C ALA A 153 5.74 8.19 -31.22
N SER A 154 6.79 7.50 -30.82
CA SER A 154 7.22 7.57 -29.43
C SER A 154 7.73 8.98 -29.13
N GLU A 155 7.15 9.60 -28.10
CA GLU A 155 7.44 10.99 -27.74
C GLU A 155 8.79 11.13 -27.02
N ILE A 156 9.39 10.01 -26.60
CA ILE A 156 10.72 9.98 -25.97
C ILE A 156 11.78 10.39 -27.01
N PRO A 157 12.43 11.56 -26.83
CA PRO A 157 13.46 12.04 -27.74
C PRO A 157 14.66 11.10 -27.79
N ARG A 158 15.39 11.11 -28.91
CA ARG A 158 16.54 10.23 -29.15
C ARG A 158 17.84 11.01 -29.27
N ARG A 159 18.94 10.42 -28.80
CA ARG A 159 20.32 10.91 -29.01
C ARG A 159 21.26 9.71 -29.14
N GLU A 160 22.05 9.68 -30.21
CA GLU A 160 22.91 8.53 -30.56
C GLU A 160 24.09 8.32 -29.59
N SER A 161 24.42 9.32 -28.76
CA SER A 161 25.51 9.25 -27.79
C SER A 161 25.12 9.91 -26.46
N LEU A 162 25.81 9.50 -25.39
CA LEU A 162 25.53 9.98 -24.03
C LEU A 162 25.92 11.44 -23.73
N PRO A 163 26.97 12.06 -24.33
CA PRO A 163 27.34 13.43 -23.96
C PRO A 163 26.20 14.45 -23.97
N GLY A 164 26.23 15.35 -23.00
CA GLY A 164 25.24 16.41 -22.80
C GLY A 164 24.28 16.14 -21.64
N ARG A 165 23.21 16.94 -21.56
CA ARG A 165 22.25 16.88 -20.45
C ARG A 165 21.09 15.93 -20.72
N TRP A 166 20.62 15.33 -19.64
CA TRP A 166 19.52 14.37 -19.64
C TRP A 166 18.67 14.53 -18.38
N LEU A 167 17.36 14.38 -18.54
CA LEU A 167 16.44 14.17 -17.45
C LEU A 167 16.38 12.67 -17.14
N VAL A 168 16.50 12.30 -15.87
CA VAL A 168 16.22 10.94 -15.41
C VAL A 168 14.74 10.89 -14.99
N CYS A 169 14.00 10.02 -15.65
CA CYS A 169 12.56 9.87 -15.48
C CYS A 169 12.21 8.43 -15.07
N TRP A 170 11.10 8.26 -14.36
CA TRP A 170 10.48 6.96 -14.15
C TRP A 170 8.97 7.05 -14.27
N SER A 171 8.33 5.90 -14.48
CA SER A 171 6.88 5.79 -14.63
C SER A 171 6.33 4.77 -13.64
N GLU A 172 5.30 5.18 -12.91
CA GLU A 172 4.54 4.30 -12.04
C GLU A 172 3.05 4.66 -12.11
N ARG A 173 2.18 3.64 -12.23
CA ARG A 173 0.72 3.79 -12.26
C ARG A 173 0.24 4.76 -13.34
N GLY A 174 0.84 4.68 -14.52
CA GLY A 174 0.55 5.54 -15.66
C GLY A 174 0.90 7.03 -15.45
N THR A 175 1.82 7.34 -14.53
CA THR A 175 2.34 8.69 -14.36
C THR A 175 3.87 8.74 -14.43
N ASP A 176 4.38 9.72 -15.15
CA ASP A 176 5.81 9.98 -15.34
C ASP A 176 6.29 11.04 -14.33
N THR A 177 7.39 10.74 -13.65
CA THR A 177 8.06 11.66 -12.73
C THR A 177 9.44 12.00 -13.26
N VAL A 178 9.77 13.29 -13.28
CA VAL A 178 11.13 13.78 -13.57
C VAL A 178 11.86 13.97 -12.24
N ALA A 179 12.89 13.17 -12.01
CA ALA A 179 13.54 13.12 -10.71
C ALA A 179 14.83 13.92 -10.66
N TRP A 180 15.65 13.83 -11.70
CA TRP A 180 16.99 14.41 -11.72
C TRP A 180 17.33 14.99 -13.08
N LEU A 181 18.11 16.07 -13.07
CA LEU A 181 18.81 16.59 -14.25
C LEU A 181 20.29 16.27 -14.09
N VAL A 182 20.84 15.49 -15.03
CA VAL A 182 22.25 15.07 -15.04
C VAL A 182 22.94 15.53 -16.32
N GLU A 183 24.25 15.71 -16.26
CA GLU A 183 25.11 16.06 -17.38
C GLU A 183 26.21 15.01 -17.51
N PHE A 184 26.33 14.43 -18.71
CA PHE A 184 27.39 13.49 -19.06
C PHE A 184 28.45 14.23 -19.86
N GLU A 185 29.69 14.25 -19.37
CA GLU A 185 30.82 14.89 -20.02
C GLU A 185 32.04 13.98 -19.99
N PRO A 186 32.79 13.85 -21.10
CA PRO A 186 34.08 13.17 -21.07
C PRO A 186 35.04 13.93 -20.15
N ASP A 187 35.69 13.22 -19.24
CA ASP A 187 36.76 13.76 -18.42
C ASP A 187 38.07 13.89 -19.22
N ALA A 188 39.11 14.41 -18.57
CA ALA A 188 40.43 14.60 -19.19
C ALA A 188 41.10 13.29 -19.66
N SER A 189 40.64 12.12 -19.19
CA SER A 189 41.10 10.79 -19.62
C SER A 189 40.23 10.18 -20.72
N GLY A 190 39.14 10.84 -21.10
CA GLY A 190 38.16 10.35 -22.07
C GLY A 190 37.11 9.41 -21.47
N LYS A 191 37.10 9.20 -20.14
CA LYS A 191 36.05 8.45 -19.45
C LYS A 191 34.84 9.35 -19.24
N MET A 192 33.63 8.81 -19.34
CA MET A 192 32.41 9.59 -19.10
C MET A 192 32.25 9.91 -17.60
N ALA A 193 32.30 11.18 -17.25
CA ALA A 193 31.93 11.69 -15.94
C ALA A 193 30.45 12.08 -15.93
N VAL A 194 29.80 11.94 -14.77
CA VAL A 194 28.41 12.33 -14.56
C VAL A 194 28.33 13.39 -13.49
N LYS A 195 27.60 14.46 -13.78
CA LYS A 195 27.32 15.53 -12.83
C LYS A 195 25.82 15.62 -12.57
N LEU A 196 25.43 15.57 -11.30
CA LEU A 196 24.09 15.98 -10.88
C LEU A 196 23.98 17.51 -10.96
N ILE A 197 23.08 18.01 -11.80
CA ILE A 197 22.81 19.44 -11.95
C ILE A 197 21.75 19.89 -10.95
N GLU A 198 20.65 19.13 -10.85
CA GLU A 198 19.53 19.43 -9.95
C GLU A 198 18.71 18.16 -9.66
N GLY A 199 18.15 18.06 -8.45
CA GLY A 199 17.22 17.01 -8.05
C GLY A 199 15.85 17.57 -7.64
N ALA A 200 14.78 16.89 -8.06
CA ALA A 200 13.42 17.24 -7.68
C ALA A 200 13.12 16.89 -6.21
N LEU A 201 13.70 15.79 -5.72
CA LEU A 201 13.60 15.32 -4.34
C LEU A 201 14.56 16.09 -3.43
N GLU A 202 14.14 16.33 -2.19
CA GLU A 202 14.97 17.05 -1.23
C GLU A 202 16.21 16.25 -0.84
N SER A 203 17.28 16.97 -0.48
CA SER A 203 18.56 16.36 -0.05
C SER A 203 19.12 15.35 -1.06
N THR A 204 18.89 15.54 -2.36
CA THR A 204 19.41 14.65 -3.40
C THR A 204 20.93 14.75 -3.51
N LEU A 205 21.60 13.61 -3.57
CA LEU A 205 23.03 13.46 -3.87
C LEU A 205 23.24 12.33 -4.89
N LEU A 206 24.17 12.53 -5.83
CA LEU A 206 24.73 11.44 -6.65
C LEU A 206 25.93 10.86 -5.89
N ARG A 207 25.79 9.63 -5.39
CA ARG A 207 26.84 8.95 -4.61
C ARG A 207 27.89 8.31 -5.50
N ASP A 208 27.44 7.64 -6.56
CA ASP A 208 28.32 6.95 -7.49
C ASP A 208 27.74 6.96 -8.91
N SER A 209 28.62 6.81 -9.90
CA SER A 209 28.24 6.70 -11.31
C SER A 209 29.24 5.83 -12.06
N GLU A 210 28.72 4.87 -12.81
CA GLU A 210 29.49 4.04 -13.72
C GLU A 210 28.85 4.07 -15.11
N VAL A 211 29.59 4.58 -16.08
CA VAL A 211 29.09 4.80 -17.45
C VAL A 211 30.07 4.24 -18.46
N SER A 212 29.55 3.46 -19.40
CA SER A 212 30.25 3.01 -20.60
C SER A 212 29.55 3.55 -21.86
N ASN A 213 29.97 3.11 -23.05
CA ASN A 213 29.32 3.52 -24.29
C ASN A 213 27.86 3.06 -24.37
N GLU A 214 27.51 1.96 -23.69
CA GLU A 214 26.16 1.37 -23.75
C GLU A 214 25.48 1.31 -22.39
N THR A 215 26.22 1.27 -21.27
CA THR A 215 25.63 1.12 -19.92
C THR A 215 25.66 2.42 -19.14
N VAL A 216 24.59 2.67 -18.37
CA VAL A 216 24.45 3.83 -17.49
C VAL A 216 23.97 3.34 -16.13
N ASN A 217 24.85 3.42 -15.14
CA ASN A 217 24.58 3.07 -13.75
C ASN A 217 24.74 4.33 -12.89
N LEU A 218 23.69 4.72 -12.18
CA LEU A 218 23.69 5.94 -11.35
C LEU A 218 23.10 5.61 -9.98
N ASP A 219 23.82 5.97 -8.92
CA ASP A 219 23.42 5.70 -7.54
C ASP A 219 23.16 7.02 -6.83
N PHE A 220 21.91 7.24 -6.46
CA PHE A 220 21.45 8.46 -5.79
C PHE A 220 21.01 8.17 -4.36
N THR A 221 21.04 9.21 -3.54
CA THR A 221 20.30 9.27 -2.28
C THR A 221 19.44 10.51 -2.28
N ALA A 222 18.19 10.38 -1.86
CA ALA A 222 17.30 11.51 -1.67
C ALA A 222 16.32 11.21 -0.53
N ASN A 223 15.99 12.21 0.29
CA ASN A 223 15.13 12.04 1.48
C ASN A 223 15.56 10.88 2.40
N GLY A 224 16.85 10.59 2.51
CA GLY A 224 17.37 9.46 3.30
C GLY A 224 17.13 8.07 2.71
N MET A 225 16.62 7.97 1.48
CA MET A 225 16.44 6.73 0.74
C MET A 225 17.44 6.62 -0.41
N ASP A 226 17.82 5.39 -0.73
CA ASP A 226 18.73 5.10 -1.84
C ASP A 226 17.94 4.72 -3.11
N PHE A 227 18.41 5.21 -4.24
CA PHE A 227 17.84 4.99 -5.57
C PHE A 227 18.94 4.56 -6.53
N VAL A 228 18.75 3.42 -7.18
CA VAL A 228 19.76 2.78 -8.01
C VAL A 228 19.22 2.66 -9.43
N PHE A 229 19.68 3.53 -10.33
CA PHE A 229 19.32 3.47 -11.75
C PHE A 229 20.28 2.53 -12.49
N ARG A 230 19.72 1.59 -13.25
CA ARG A 230 20.44 0.69 -14.14
C ARG A 230 19.80 0.75 -15.52
N GLY A 231 20.52 1.24 -16.52
CA GLY A 231 19.99 1.40 -17.87
C GLY A 231 21.01 1.16 -18.97
N ARG A 232 20.49 1.02 -20.20
CA ARG A 232 21.28 0.80 -21.41
C ARG A 232 20.86 1.76 -22.52
N LEU A 233 21.84 2.34 -23.20
CA LEU A 233 21.66 3.09 -24.44
C LEU A 233 21.45 2.11 -25.61
N ASN A 234 20.28 2.16 -26.24
CA ASN A 234 19.95 1.40 -27.45
C ASN A 234 18.99 2.21 -28.33
N ASP A 235 19.19 2.21 -29.65
CA ASP A 235 18.40 3.00 -30.62
C ASP A 235 18.23 4.48 -30.22
N GLY A 236 19.32 5.06 -29.70
CA GLY A 236 19.38 6.45 -29.23
C GLY A 236 18.57 6.73 -27.95
N ARG A 237 18.21 5.72 -27.17
CA ARG A 237 17.43 5.84 -25.92
C ARG A 237 18.11 5.13 -24.79
N VAL A 238 18.15 5.75 -23.61
CA VAL A 238 18.57 5.05 -22.39
C VAL A 238 17.32 4.56 -21.67
N ARG A 239 17.12 3.25 -21.61
CA ARG A 239 16.02 2.58 -20.90
C ARG A 239 16.57 1.66 -19.82
N GLY A 240 15.82 1.51 -18.74
CA GLY A 240 16.31 0.84 -17.54
C GLY A 240 15.25 0.68 -16.47
N ALA A 241 15.74 0.48 -15.25
CA ALA A 241 14.93 0.53 -14.04
C ALA A 241 15.60 1.41 -12.98
N VAL A 242 14.78 2.02 -12.13
CA VAL A 242 15.20 2.50 -10.81
C VAL A 242 14.80 1.47 -9.77
N ILE A 243 15.75 1.01 -8.97
CA ILE A 243 15.47 0.27 -7.74
C ILE A 243 15.37 1.29 -6.61
N ALA A 244 14.23 1.30 -5.91
CA ALA A 244 13.95 2.20 -4.81
C ALA A 244 13.54 1.39 -3.58
N GLY A 245 14.32 1.51 -2.50
CA GLY A 245 14.12 0.72 -1.28
C GLY A 245 14.26 -0.80 -1.52
N GLU A 246 13.56 -1.61 -0.72
CA GLU A 246 13.78 -3.06 -0.69
C GLU A 246 12.84 -3.88 -1.59
N GLN A 247 11.83 -3.24 -2.18
CA GLN A 247 10.72 -3.93 -2.87
C GLN A 247 10.50 -3.51 -4.32
N THR A 248 11.05 -2.39 -4.77
CA THR A 248 10.52 -1.74 -5.96
C THR A 248 11.57 -1.66 -7.05
N ALA A 249 11.23 -2.18 -8.23
CA ALA A 249 11.89 -1.85 -9.48
C ALA A 249 10.87 -1.13 -10.38
N ILE A 250 11.20 0.09 -10.79
CA ILE A 250 10.30 0.99 -11.52
C ILE A 250 10.87 1.21 -12.92
N PRO A 251 10.08 1.10 -14.00
CA PRO A 251 10.52 1.47 -15.34
C PRO A 251 11.06 2.90 -15.38
N ALA A 252 12.28 3.06 -15.90
CA ALA A 252 12.98 4.34 -15.92
C ALA A 252 13.77 4.57 -17.21
N TRP A 253 13.93 5.83 -17.59
CA TRP A 253 14.62 6.20 -18.82
C TRP A 253 15.25 7.59 -18.71
N LEU A 254 16.14 7.90 -19.66
CA LEU A 254 16.68 9.25 -19.79
C LEU A 254 16.08 9.96 -21.01
N VAL A 255 15.75 11.24 -20.83
CA VAL A 255 15.27 12.15 -21.87
C VAL A 255 16.36 13.18 -22.17
N PRO A 256 16.93 13.22 -23.40
CA PRO A 256 17.96 14.20 -23.72
C PRO A 256 17.35 15.60 -23.71
N THR A 257 18.11 16.57 -23.20
CA THR A 257 17.59 17.92 -22.97
C THR A 257 18.65 19.01 -23.10
N GLU A 258 18.22 20.24 -23.34
CA GLU A 258 19.04 21.46 -23.29
C GLU A 258 18.76 22.30 -22.03
N LEU A 259 17.86 21.83 -21.17
CA LEU A 259 17.50 22.50 -19.92
C LEU A 259 18.73 22.68 -19.03
N ARG A 260 18.78 23.81 -18.32
CA ARG A 260 19.82 24.14 -17.32
C ARG A 260 19.34 23.97 -15.88
N SER A 261 18.04 23.78 -15.70
CA SER A 261 17.36 23.57 -14.43
C SER A 261 16.10 22.73 -14.67
N LEU A 262 15.60 22.08 -13.64
CA LEU A 262 14.33 21.35 -13.68
C LEU A 262 13.14 22.31 -13.86
N PRO A 263 12.00 21.82 -14.41
CA PRO A 263 10.76 22.58 -14.43
C PRO A 263 10.29 22.95 -13.02
N LYS A 264 9.69 24.14 -12.86
CA LYS A 264 9.15 24.59 -11.56
C LYS A 264 8.06 23.68 -10.99
N SER A 265 7.26 23.06 -11.87
CA SER A 265 6.27 22.06 -11.45
C SER A 265 6.97 20.72 -11.30
N LYS A 266 6.98 20.20 -10.05
CA LYS A 266 7.50 18.89 -9.67
C LYS A 266 6.41 17.81 -9.66
N GLU A 267 5.21 18.11 -10.17
CA GLU A 267 4.10 17.18 -10.15
C GLU A 267 4.29 16.06 -11.20
N PRO A 268 3.97 14.80 -10.85
CA PRO A 268 3.89 13.72 -11.81
C PRO A 268 2.93 14.08 -12.95
N ARG A 269 3.27 13.67 -14.17
CA ARG A 269 2.46 13.93 -15.37
C ARG A 269 1.85 12.63 -15.88
N PRO A 270 0.67 12.65 -16.50
CA PRO A 270 0.16 11.46 -17.18
C PRO A 270 1.15 10.97 -18.24
N SER A 271 1.46 9.68 -18.24
CA SER A 271 2.33 9.07 -19.25
C SER A 271 1.70 9.13 -20.64
N THR A 272 2.52 9.08 -21.69
CA THR A 272 2.03 8.91 -23.06
C THR A 272 1.19 7.61 -23.14
N GLY A 273 -0.07 7.72 -23.58
CA GLY A 273 -1.03 6.61 -23.62
C GLY A 273 -1.92 6.45 -22.37
N HIS A 274 -1.79 7.33 -21.36
CA HIS A 274 -2.57 7.24 -20.12
C HIS A 274 -4.09 7.34 -20.35
N ALA A 275 -4.54 8.24 -21.22
CA ALA A 275 -5.96 8.39 -21.51
C ALA A 275 -6.52 7.12 -22.17
N GLU A 276 -5.81 6.57 -23.15
CA GLU A 276 -6.16 5.30 -23.80
C GLU A 276 -6.18 4.13 -22.81
N TYR A 277 -5.30 4.16 -21.80
CA TYR A 277 -5.27 3.15 -20.73
C TYR A 277 -6.55 3.21 -19.91
N LEU A 278 -6.96 4.39 -19.45
CA LEU A 278 -8.21 4.56 -18.71
C LEU A 278 -9.44 4.19 -19.54
N ASP A 279 -9.45 4.55 -20.83
CA ASP A 279 -10.50 4.18 -21.77
C ASP A 279 -10.58 2.64 -21.94
N ALA A 280 -9.43 1.96 -22.04
CA ALA A 280 -9.36 0.51 -22.15
C ALA A 280 -9.88 -0.20 -20.87
N LEU A 281 -9.49 0.28 -19.70
CA LEU A 281 -9.96 -0.28 -18.42
C LEU A 281 -11.48 -0.13 -18.23
N SER A 282 -12.07 0.91 -18.83
CA SER A 282 -13.49 1.22 -18.71
C SER A 282 -14.35 0.64 -19.85
N ALA A 283 -13.75 -0.09 -20.78
CA ALA A 283 -14.43 -0.64 -21.94
C ALA A 283 -15.27 -1.88 -21.60
N ALA A 284 -16.26 -2.21 -22.44
CA ALA A 284 -17.06 -3.43 -22.34
C ALA A 284 -16.22 -4.71 -22.40
N ALA A 285 -15.13 -4.66 -23.19
CA ALA A 285 -14.16 -5.74 -23.38
C ALA A 285 -12.75 -5.21 -23.04
N PRO A 286 -12.40 -5.12 -21.74
CA PRO A 286 -11.13 -4.53 -21.30
C PRO A 286 -9.90 -5.21 -21.90
N LEU A 287 -9.91 -6.55 -22.00
CA LEU A 287 -8.79 -7.31 -22.58
C LEU A 287 -8.44 -6.85 -24.00
N SER A 288 -9.42 -6.78 -24.90
CA SER A 288 -9.18 -6.34 -26.27
C SER A 288 -8.72 -4.87 -26.33
N GLY A 289 -9.25 -4.01 -25.45
CA GLY A 289 -8.80 -2.63 -25.31
C GLY A 289 -7.33 -2.52 -24.90
N LEU A 290 -6.92 -3.29 -23.90
CA LEU A 290 -5.54 -3.33 -23.41
C LEU A 290 -4.56 -3.88 -24.45
N GLN A 291 -4.94 -4.94 -25.15
CA GLN A 291 -4.14 -5.52 -26.24
C GLN A 291 -3.86 -4.51 -27.37
N ARG A 292 -4.87 -3.71 -27.72
CA ARG A 292 -4.71 -2.62 -28.69
C ARG A 292 -3.73 -1.56 -28.21
N LEU A 293 -3.87 -1.16 -26.95
CA LEU A 293 -2.98 -0.20 -26.33
C LEU A 293 -1.54 -0.70 -26.34
N ILE A 294 -1.30 -1.94 -25.90
CA ILE A 294 0.01 -2.57 -25.85
C ILE A 294 0.65 -2.60 -27.24
N ARG A 295 -0.09 -2.99 -28.29
CA ARG A 295 0.41 -2.96 -29.67
C ARG A 295 0.79 -1.54 -30.12
N ARG A 296 -0.04 -0.55 -29.78
CA ARG A 296 0.13 0.85 -30.20
C ARG A 296 1.29 1.55 -29.49
N PHE A 297 1.48 1.27 -28.21
CA PHE A 297 2.42 1.96 -27.31
C PHE A 297 3.56 1.06 -26.82
N LYS A 298 3.89 -0.03 -27.54
CA LYS A 298 4.89 -1.07 -27.18
C LYS A 298 6.24 -0.58 -26.64
N ASP A 299 6.60 0.65 -26.94
CA ASP A 299 7.88 1.30 -26.64
C ASP A 299 7.79 2.32 -25.49
N GLU A 300 6.59 2.57 -24.96
CA GLU A 300 6.30 3.52 -23.89
C GLU A 300 6.10 2.80 -22.56
N PRO A 301 6.39 3.45 -21.42
CA PRO A 301 6.30 2.81 -20.11
C PRO A 301 4.86 2.44 -19.69
N ILE A 302 3.83 3.04 -20.29
CA ILE A 302 2.42 2.70 -19.98
C ILE A 302 2.09 1.21 -20.22
N VAL A 303 2.87 0.52 -21.05
CA VAL A 303 2.64 -0.90 -21.34
C VAL A 303 2.82 -1.79 -20.12
N PHE A 304 3.67 -1.42 -19.16
CA PHE A 304 3.85 -2.20 -17.93
C PHE A 304 2.54 -2.22 -17.12
N ASP A 305 1.90 -1.06 -16.94
CA ASP A 305 0.58 -0.96 -16.29
C ASP A 305 -0.52 -1.68 -17.09
N ALA A 306 -0.43 -1.63 -18.42
CA ALA A 306 -1.38 -2.32 -19.31
C ALA A 306 -1.27 -3.84 -19.23
N TYR A 307 -0.06 -4.41 -19.23
CA TYR A 307 0.16 -5.85 -19.09
C TYR A 307 -0.28 -6.36 -17.71
N LEU A 308 -0.03 -5.60 -16.63
CA LEU A 308 -0.48 -5.97 -15.29
C LEU A 308 -2.02 -6.02 -15.22
N ALA A 309 -2.70 -5.04 -15.82
CA ALA A 309 -4.14 -5.07 -15.95
C ALA A 309 -4.62 -6.24 -16.82
N GLU A 310 -3.96 -6.50 -17.94
CA GLU A 310 -4.30 -7.58 -18.86
C GLU A 310 -4.22 -8.95 -18.19
N LEU A 311 -3.14 -9.23 -17.44
CA LEU A 311 -3.00 -10.45 -16.64
C LEU A 311 -4.14 -10.62 -15.63
N SER A 312 -4.53 -9.52 -14.98
CA SER A 312 -5.63 -9.53 -14.00
C SER A 312 -6.98 -9.83 -14.65
N PHE A 313 -7.30 -9.20 -15.79
CA PHE A 313 -8.54 -9.47 -16.53
C PHE A 313 -8.54 -10.87 -17.14
N ALA A 314 -7.41 -11.33 -17.69
CA ALA A 314 -7.27 -12.65 -18.29
C ALA A 314 -7.54 -13.75 -17.25
N ALA A 315 -7.03 -13.57 -16.03
CA ALA A 315 -7.31 -14.46 -14.91
C ALA A 315 -8.79 -14.43 -14.50
N ALA A 316 -9.41 -13.25 -14.43
CA ALA A 316 -10.81 -13.11 -14.06
C ALA A 316 -11.76 -13.76 -15.10
N GLU A 317 -11.45 -13.60 -16.39
CA GLU A 317 -12.21 -14.14 -17.51
C GLU A 317 -11.94 -15.64 -17.78
N ASN A 318 -10.95 -16.24 -17.12
CA ASN A 318 -10.57 -17.65 -17.27
C ASN A 318 -10.16 -18.01 -18.70
N VAL A 319 -9.33 -17.17 -19.32
CA VAL A 319 -8.84 -17.44 -20.68
C VAL A 319 -8.09 -18.78 -20.74
N PRO A 320 -8.04 -19.47 -21.90
CA PRO A 320 -7.30 -20.71 -22.03
C PRO A 320 -5.80 -20.55 -21.69
N ASP A 321 -5.17 -21.60 -21.14
CA ASP A 321 -3.75 -21.60 -20.75
C ASP A 321 -2.81 -21.08 -21.84
N ALA A 322 -3.05 -21.44 -23.09
CA ALA A 322 -2.24 -21.00 -24.22
C ALA A 322 -2.30 -19.48 -24.41
N GLN A 323 -3.50 -18.89 -24.26
CA GLN A 323 -3.71 -17.45 -24.37
C GLN A 323 -3.10 -16.71 -23.17
N PHE A 324 -3.27 -17.25 -21.94
CA PHE A 324 -2.64 -16.63 -20.77
C PHE A 324 -1.11 -16.64 -20.89
N ARG A 325 -0.52 -17.75 -21.34
CA ARG A 325 0.93 -17.87 -21.57
C ARG A 325 1.41 -16.89 -22.63
N GLU A 326 0.64 -16.65 -23.69
CA GLU A 326 0.97 -15.62 -24.70
C GLU A 326 1.04 -14.22 -24.09
N ILE A 327 0.07 -13.85 -23.24
CA ILE A 327 0.06 -12.57 -22.52
C ILE A 327 1.29 -12.46 -21.60
N ALA A 328 1.56 -13.50 -20.81
CA ALA A 328 2.67 -13.55 -19.88
C ALA A 328 4.04 -13.42 -20.58
N GLU A 329 4.30 -14.19 -21.63
CA GLU A 329 5.54 -14.08 -22.39
C GLU A 329 5.64 -12.75 -23.16
N GLY A 330 4.51 -12.19 -23.61
CA GLY A 330 4.46 -10.84 -24.19
C GLY A 330 4.94 -9.79 -23.21
N TYR A 331 4.44 -9.84 -21.97
CA TYR A 331 4.87 -8.94 -20.90
C TYR A 331 6.37 -9.07 -20.60
N ILE A 332 6.86 -10.29 -20.41
CA ILE A 332 8.26 -10.57 -20.11
C ILE A 332 9.17 -10.11 -21.26
N THR A 333 8.76 -10.33 -22.51
CA THR A 333 9.50 -9.88 -23.70
C THR A 333 9.56 -8.35 -23.78
N ALA A 334 8.45 -7.66 -23.53
CA ALA A 334 8.43 -6.21 -23.47
C ALA A 334 9.36 -5.68 -22.37
N ALA A 335 9.30 -6.28 -21.19
CA ALA A 335 10.14 -5.89 -20.06
C ALA A 335 11.64 -6.14 -20.29
N GLU A 336 12.00 -7.21 -20.99
CA GLU A 336 13.39 -7.51 -21.35
C GLU A 336 14.04 -6.41 -22.19
N THR A 337 13.27 -5.70 -23.03
CA THR A 337 13.80 -4.58 -23.83
C THR A 337 14.24 -3.38 -22.97
N TRP A 338 13.81 -3.32 -21.71
CA TRP A 338 14.17 -2.29 -20.74
C TRP A 338 15.25 -2.75 -19.76
N GLY A 339 15.63 -4.03 -19.77
CA GLY A 339 16.73 -4.56 -18.99
C GLY A 339 16.37 -5.74 -18.08
N PRO A 340 17.39 -6.40 -17.50
CA PRO A 340 17.22 -7.62 -16.73
C PRO A 340 16.40 -7.42 -15.45
N GLN A 341 16.46 -6.25 -14.81
CA GLN A 341 15.69 -5.95 -13.60
C GLN A 341 14.18 -5.95 -13.87
N LEU A 342 13.73 -5.35 -14.98
CA LEU A 342 12.31 -5.37 -15.35
C LEU A 342 11.88 -6.73 -15.89
N LYS A 343 12.76 -7.47 -16.58
CA LYS A 343 12.47 -8.87 -16.96
C LYS A 343 12.17 -9.73 -15.73
N LEU A 344 13.05 -9.69 -14.72
CA LEU A 344 12.84 -10.39 -13.46
C LEU A 344 11.54 -9.91 -12.78
N LYS A 345 11.29 -8.59 -12.78
CA LYS A 345 10.03 -8.04 -12.25
C LYS A 345 8.81 -8.66 -12.93
N ALA A 346 8.81 -8.73 -14.25
CA ALA A 346 7.71 -9.29 -15.02
C ALA A 346 7.49 -10.78 -14.71
N GLU A 347 8.56 -11.56 -14.53
CA GLU A 347 8.46 -12.97 -14.10
C GLU A 347 7.82 -13.09 -12.70
N VAL A 348 8.19 -12.22 -11.75
CA VAL A 348 7.60 -12.16 -10.40
C VAL A 348 6.13 -11.72 -10.46
N ASP A 349 5.82 -10.68 -11.23
CA ASP A 349 4.48 -10.14 -11.40
C ASP A 349 3.52 -11.19 -12.00
N VAL A 350 3.97 -11.93 -13.02
CA VAL A 350 3.20 -13.03 -13.65
C VAL A 350 2.92 -14.13 -12.62
N ALA A 351 3.96 -14.59 -11.91
CA ALA A 351 3.79 -15.62 -10.87
C ALA A 351 2.83 -15.15 -9.76
N LEU A 352 2.90 -13.88 -9.35
CA LEU A 352 1.99 -13.28 -8.38
C LEU A 352 0.55 -13.19 -8.88
N ALA A 353 0.35 -12.80 -10.14
CA ALA A 353 -0.98 -12.75 -10.75
C ALA A 353 -1.63 -14.14 -10.79
N LEU A 354 -0.87 -15.17 -11.19
CA LEU A 354 -1.32 -16.56 -11.21
C LEU A 354 -1.64 -17.09 -9.80
N ALA A 355 -0.80 -16.79 -8.80
CA ALA A 355 -1.07 -17.17 -7.42
C ALA A 355 -2.36 -16.55 -6.88
N ARG A 356 -2.59 -15.25 -7.17
CA ARG A 356 -3.82 -14.54 -6.78
C ARG A 356 -5.06 -15.03 -7.50
N ALA A 357 -4.92 -15.45 -8.75
CA ALA A 357 -6.02 -16.05 -9.53
C ALA A 357 -6.52 -17.35 -8.92
N GLY A 358 -5.67 -18.07 -8.17
CA GLY A 358 -6.00 -19.38 -7.60
C GLY A 358 -6.26 -20.47 -8.66
N LYS A 359 -5.80 -20.23 -9.89
CA LYS A 359 -5.92 -21.08 -11.09
C LYS A 359 -4.57 -21.09 -11.79
N TYR A 360 -4.36 -22.02 -12.73
CA TYR A 360 -3.11 -22.15 -13.50
C TYR A 360 -1.88 -22.43 -12.62
N SER A 361 -2.06 -23.13 -11.50
CA SER A 361 -1.04 -23.30 -10.45
C SER A 361 0.28 -23.85 -10.96
N GLU A 362 0.25 -24.85 -11.86
CA GLU A 362 1.47 -25.41 -12.48
C GLU A 362 2.22 -24.38 -13.33
N MET A 363 1.50 -23.60 -14.15
CA MET A 363 2.11 -22.51 -14.93
C MET A 363 2.70 -21.43 -14.00
N GLY A 364 2.01 -21.09 -12.92
CA GLY A 364 2.54 -20.15 -11.92
C GLY A 364 3.85 -20.65 -11.30
N LEU A 365 3.97 -21.95 -11.03
CA LEU A 365 5.20 -22.54 -10.49
C LEU A 365 6.34 -22.50 -11.49
N GLU A 366 6.07 -22.71 -12.78
CA GLU A 366 7.07 -22.54 -13.84
C GLU A 366 7.66 -21.12 -13.81
N TYR A 367 6.81 -20.08 -13.72
CA TYR A 367 7.24 -18.69 -13.64
C TYR A 367 7.94 -18.33 -12.32
N ALA A 368 7.47 -18.85 -11.19
CA ALA A 368 8.12 -18.64 -9.89
C ALA A 368 9.54 -19.23 -9.88
N GLN A 369 9.74 -20.44 -10.42
CA GLN A 369 11.05 -21.08 -10.55
C GLN A 369 11.95 -20.37 -11.56
N ARG A 370 11.38 -19.75 -12.59
CA ARG A 370 12.11 -18.93 -13.55
C ARG A 370 12.63 -17.66 -12.89
N ALA A 371 11.78 -16.94 -12.16
CA ALA A 371 12.17 -15.77 -11.37
C ALA A 371 13.24 -16.11 -10.32
N GLU A 372 13.08 -17.22 -9.60
CA GLU A 372 14.05 -17.66 -8.57
C GLU A 372 15.46 -17.87 -9.15
N ARG A 373 15.56 -18.45 -10.35
CA ARG A 373 16.84 -18.65 -11.05
C ARG A 373 17.46 -17.36 -11.59
N SER A 374 16.67 -16.30 -11.72
CA SER A 374 17.07 -15.00 -12.25
C SER A 374 17.50 -14.01 -11.16
N PHE A 375 17.43 -14.39 -9.86
CA PHE A 375 17.87 -13.52 -8.77
C PHE A 375 19.39 -13.30 -8.78
N THR A 376 19.78 -12.05 -8.50
CA THR A 376 21.17 -11.60 -8.38
C THR A 376 21.34 -10.76 -7.11
N PRO A 377 22.57 -10.43 -6.68
CA PRO A 377 22.78 -9.49 -5.58
C PRO A 377 22.19 -8.09 -5.80
N GLU A 378 21.92 -7.71 -7.06
CA GLU A 378 21.28 -6.44 -7.43
C GLU A 378 19.75 -6.53 -7.41
N SER A 379 19.17 -7.71 -7.23
CA SER A 379 17.71 -7.87 -7.15
C SER A 379 17.18 -7.28 -5.84
N PRO A 380 15.95 -6.72 -5.83
CA PRO A 380 15.35 -6.22 -4.59
C PRO A 380 15.33 -7.30 -3.49
N PRO A 381 15.88 -7.05 -2.29
CA PRO A 381 16.09 -8.08 -1.27
C PRO A 381 14.82 -8.84 -0.87
N LEU A 382 13.66 -8.16 -0.85
CA LEU A 382 12.41 -8.77 -0.42
C LEU A 382 11.73 -9.63 -1.49
N TRP A 383 12.16 -9.57 -2.76
CA TRP A 383 11.54 -10.37 -3.82
C TRP A 383 11.75 -11.86 -3.65
N GLY A 384 12.90 -12.29 -3.12
CA GLY A 384 13.13 -13.71 -2.82
C GLY A 384 12.07 -14.26 -1.85
N LYS A 385 11.69 -13.44 -0.86
CA LYS A 385 10.63 -13.78 0.10
C LYS A 385 9.25 -13.80 -0.55
N VAL A 386 8.96 -12.82 -1.40
CA VAL A 386 7.71 -12.75 -2.18
C VAL A 386 7.57 -14.00 -3.07
N VAL A 387 8.62 -14.39 -3.79
CA VAL A 387 8.61 -15.59 -4.64
C VAL A 387 8.40 -16.85 -3.81
N ARG A 388 9.09 -17.02 -2.67
CA ARG A 388 8.86 -18.18 -1.78
C ARG A 388 7.41 -18.28 -1.29
N ARG A 389 6.79 -17.14 -0.95
CA ARG A 389 5.37 -17.08 -0.56
C ARG A 389 4.45 -17.49 -1.73
N ILE A 390 4.68 -16.92 -2.91
CA ILE A 390 3.96 -17.23 -4.15
C ILE A 390 4.04 -18.72 -4.46
N THR A 391 5.25 -19.31 -4.39
CA THR A 391 5.48 -20.75 -4.59
C THR A 391 4.64 -21.58 -3.62
N GLY A 392 4.64 -21.25 -2.32
CA GLY A 392 3.82 -21.97 -1.34
C GLY A 392 2.32 -21.91 -1.64
N GLN A 393 1.81 -20.75 -2.05
CA GLN A 393 0.42 -20.59 -2.46
C GLN A 393 0.07 -21.38 -3.72
N LEU A 394 0.95 -21.37 -4.72
CA LEU A 394 0.76 -22.11 -5.97
C LEU A 394 0.84 -23.62 -5.76
N LEU A 395 1.73 -24.11 -4.89
CA LEU A 395 1.80 -25.52 -4.51
C LEU A 395 0.46 -26.00 -3.92
N ILE A 396 -0.12 -25.24 -3.00
CA ILE A 396 -1.47 -25.50 -2.46
C ILE A 396 -2.50 -25.48 -3.59
N GLY A 397 -2.46 -24.47 -4.46
CA GLY A 397 -3.34 -24.39 -5.63
C GLY A 397 -3.20 -25.56 -6.61
N ALA A 398 -2.06 -26.25 -6.61
CA ALA A 398 -1.78 -27.45 -7.40
C ALA A 398 -2.15 -28.75 -6.67
N GLY A 399 -2.75 -28.67 -5.48
CA GLY A 399 -3.09 -29.83 -4.65
C GLY A 399 -1.91 -30.43 -3.87
N ARG A 400 -0.77 -29.73 -3.81
CA ARG A 400 0.42 -30.10 -3.02
C ARG A 400 0.40 -29.37 -1.67
N ASP A 401 -0.65 -29.62 -0.90
CA ASP A 401 -0.98 -28.86 0.30
C ASP A 401 0.17 -28.87 1.33
N GLU A 402 0.72 -30.05 1.69
CA GLU A 402 1.80 -30.14 2.70
C GLU A 402 3.08 -29.42 2.27
N GLU A 403 3.50 -29.58 1.01
CA GLU A 403 4.68 -28.90 0.45
C GLU A 403 4.47 -27.39 0.51
N GLY A 404 3.32 -26.89 0.04
CA GLY A 404 3.02 -25.47 0.06
C GLY A 404 2.91 -24.89 1.47
N LEU A 405 2.30 -25.63 2.40
CA LEU A 405 2.23 -25.25 3.81
C LEU A 405 3.63 -25.16 4.46
N GLU A 406 4.55 -26.07 4.13
CA GLU A 406 5.93 -26.02 4.61
C GLU A 406 6.63 -24.74 4.12
N HIS A 407 6.48 -24.41 2.84
CA HIS A 407 7.02 -23.16 2.27
C HIS A 407 6.47 -21.92 2.98
N LEU A 408 5.14 -21.85 3.16
CA LEU A 408 4.49 -20.71 3.82
C LEU A 408 4.90 -20.56 5.28
N ARG A 409 5.04 -21.66 6.03
CA ARG A 409 5.50 -21.65 7.43
C ARG A 409 6.92 -21.12 7.55
N LYS A 410 7.82 -21.50 6.64
CA LYS A 410 9.21 -20.97 6.59
C LYS A 410 9.21 -19.47 6.37
N VAL A 411 8.43 -18.97 5.40
CA VAL A 411 8.34 -17.52 5.13
C VAL A 411 7.72 -16.78 6.32
N ARG A 412 6.71 -17.36 6.97
CA ARG A 412 6.08 -16.78 8.18
C ARG A 412 7.04 -16.68 9.36
N ALA A 413 7.96 -17.64 9.53
CA ALA A 413 8.99 -17.55 10.57
C ALA A 413 9.91 -16.34 10.37
N GLU A 414 10.10 -15.90 9.13
CA GLU A 414 10.86 -14.69 8.78
C GLU A 414 9.98 -13.42 8.74
N SER A 415 8.66 -13.55 8.64
CA SER A 415 7.67 -12.44 8.62
C SER A 415 6.43 -12.85 9.40
N ALA A 416 6.47 -12.66 10.71
CA ALA A 416 5.41 -13.13 11.60
C ALA A 416 4.03 -12.54 11.27
N PHE A 417 3.99 -11.34 10.67
CA PHE A 417 2.76 -10.56 10.44
C PHE A 417 2.38 -10.38 8.97
N ASP A 418 2.73 -11.33 8.09
CA ASP A 418 2.24 -11.31 6.71
C ASP A 418 0.74 -11.71 6.67
N PRO A 419 -0.17 -10.78 6.33
CA PRO A 419 -1.60 -11.06 6.37
C PRO A 419 -2.04 -12.07 5.30
N GLU A 420 -1.39 -12.11 4.14
CA GLU A 420 -1.72 -13.06 3.07
C GLU A 420 -1.34 -14.48 3.51
N ILE A 421 -0.16 -14.67 4.12
CA ILE A 421 0.27 -15.98 4.63
C ILE A 421 -0.66 -16.46 5.75
N THR A 422 -0.94 -15.61 6.74
CA THR A 422 -1.82 -15.98 7.85
C THR A 422 -3.21 -16.34 7.35
N TRP A 423 -3.75 -15.60 6.36
CA TRP A 423 -5.01 -15.94 5.72
C TRP A 423 -4.99 -17.31 5.03
N ILE A 424 -3.97 -17.59 4.21
CA ILE A 424 -3.87 -18.87 3.47
C ILE A 424 -3.80 -20.04 4.46
N LEU A 425 -2.96 -19.94 5.49
CA LEU A 425 -2.83 -20.97 6.52
C LEU A 425 -4.16 -21.19 7.26
N ALA A 426 -4.88 -20.11 7.59
CA ALA A 426 -6.18 -20.18 8.25
C ALA A 426 -7.25 -20.84 7.37
N GLN A 427 -7.27 -20.54 6.07
CA GLN A 427 -8.17 -21.18 5.10
C GLN A 427 -7.88 -22.68 4.95
N GLN A 428 -6.60 -23.08 4.93
CA GLN A 428 -6.24 -24.49 4.91
C GLN A 428 -6.63 -25.20 6.22
N ALA A 429 -6.46 -24.56 7.38
CA ALA A 429 -6.95 -25.11 8.64
C ALA A 429 -8.47 -25.34 8.61
N LEU A 430 -9.25 -24.38 8.07
CA LEU A 430 -10.70 -24.54 7.89
C LEU A 430 -11.07 -25.68 6.94
N LYS A 431 -10.41 -25.77 5.78
CA LYS A 431 -10.61 -26.83 4.78
C LYS A 431 -10.41 -28.23 5.38
N HIS A 432 -9.47 -28.36 6.30
CA HIS A 432 -9.13 -29.61 6.98
C HIS A 432 -9.79 -29.77 8.35
N GLU A 433 -10.86 -29.00 8.64
CA GLU A 433 -11.64 -29.08 9.89
C GLU A 433 -10.81 -28.86 11.17
N ARG A 434 -9.66 -28.18 11.09
CA ARG A 434 -8.82 -27.79 12.23
C ARG A 434 -9.32 -26.46 12.80
N GLN A 435 -10.49 -26.48 13.45
CA GLN A 435 -11.17 -25.23 13.86
C GLN A 435 -10.38 -24.38 14.86
N GLU A 436 -9.63 -25.00 15.78
CA GLU A 436 -8.81 -24.28 16.77
C GLU A 436 -7.66 -23.51 16.11
N GLU A 437 -6.93 -24.15 15.20
CA GLU A 437 -5.85 -23.52 14.42
C GLU A 437 -6.39 -22.38 13.54
N ALA A 438 -7.54 -22.62 12.90
CA ALA A 438 -8.23 -21.59 12.11
C ALA A 438 -8.69 -20.41 12.98
N LEU A 439 -9.23 -20.67 14.18
CA LEU A 439 -9.65 -19.62 15.11
C LEU A 439 -8.46 -18.75 15.52
N GLU A 440 -7.32 -19.36 15.85
CA GLU A 440 -6.14 -18.62 16.25
C GLU A 440 -5.61 -17.73 15.11
N MET A 441 -5.51 -18.25 13.89
CA MET A 441 -4.98 -17.49 12.75
C MET A 441 -5.96 -16.42 12.24
N MET A 442 -7.26 -16.71 12.20
CA MET A 442 -8.27 -15.69 11.87
C MET A 442 -8.34 -14.63 12.98
N GLY A 443 -8.24 -15.05 14.24
CA GLY A 443 -8.15 -14.16 15.38
C GLY A 443 -6.95 -13.24 15.28
N GLU A 444 -5.78 -13.75 14.88
CA GLU A 444 -4.57 -12.96 14.66
C GLU A 444 -4.79 -11.82 13.65
N LEU A 445 -5.43 -12.10 12.50
CA LEU A 445 -5.78 -11.08 11.50
C LEU A 445 -6.73 -10.01 12.07
N VAL A 446 -7.62 -10.39 12.98
CA VAL A 446 -8.61 -9.50 13.60
C VAL A 446 -7.99 -8.63 14.70
N VAL A 447 -7.09 -9.20 15.49
CA VAL A 447 -6.58 -8.53 16.69
C VAL A 447 -5.35 -7.70 16.42
N LEU A 448 -4.53 -8.08 15.44
CA LEU A 448 -3.32 -7.34 15.12
C LEU A 448 -3.61 -6.12 14.21
N PRO A 449 -3.01 -4.95 14.50
CA PRO A 449 -3.34 -3.70 13.83
C PRO A 449 -3.22 -3.77 12.31
N GLY A 450 -4.30 -3.40 11.62
CA GLY A 450 -4.32 -3.26 10.15
C GLY A 450 -4.36 -4.56 9.34
N LEU A 451 -4.19 -5.74 9.95
CA LEU A 451 -4.09 -6.99 9.20
C LEU A 451 -5.42 -7.39 8.52
N GLU A 452 -6.57 -7.25 9.19
CA GLU A 452 -7.89 -7.51 8.58
C GLU A 452 -8.14 -6.57 7.39
N ALA A 453 -7.82 -5.28 7.53
CA ALA A 453 -7.96 -4.32 6.43
C ALA A 453 -7.03 -4.66 5.26
N ALA A 454 -5.77 -5.03 5.56
CA ALA A 454 -4.80 -5.43 4.56
C ALA A 454 -5.28 -6.64 3.77
N ILE A 455 -5.75 -7.71 4.44
CA ILE A 455 -6.25 -8.89 3.73
C ILE A 455 -7.54 -8.58 2.94
N LEU A 456 -8.45 -7.76 3.48
CA LEU A 456 -9.67 -7.37 2.76
C LEU A 456 -9.39 -6.57 1.48
N SER A 457 -8.31 -5.78 1.45
CA SER A 457 -7.86 -5.09 0.23
C SER A 457 -7.41 -6.06 -0.88
N VAL A 458 -7.09 -7.31 -0.52
CA VAL A 458 -6.70 -8.38 -1.43
C VAL A 458 -7.90 -9.26 -1.76
N VAL A 459 -8.49 -9.93 -0.77
CA VAL A 459 -9.53 -10.95 -0.99
C VAL A 459 -10.91 -10.35 -1.26
N GLY A 460 -11.17 -9.13 -0.78
CA GLY A 460 -12.42 -8.39 -0.96
C GLY A 460 -12.37 -7.34 -2.06
N ARG A 461 -11.27 -7.25 -2.82
CA ARG A 461 -10.99 -6.17 -3.77
C ARG A 461 -12.13 -5.94 -4.76
N GLU A 462 -12.67 -7.00 -5.36
CA GLU A 462 -13.74 -6.91 -6.35
C GLU A 462 -14.98 -6.21 -5.77
N TYR A 463 -15.42 -6.63 -4.58
CA TYR A 463 -16.55 -6.01 -3.88
C TYR A 463 -16.27 -4.54 -3.55
N ILE A 464 -15.11 -4.26 -2.94
CA ILE A 464 -14.74 -2.90 -2.52
C ILE A 464 -14.69 -1.96 -3.74
N SER A 465 -14.16 -2.43 -4.88
CA SER A 465 -14.09 -1.64 -6.12
C SER A 465 -15.45 -1.26 -6.69
N ARG A 466 -16.49 -2.08 -6.45
CA ARG A 466 -17.89 -1.80 -6.81
C ARG A 466 -18.63 -0.98 -5.74
N GLY A 467 -17.97 -0.58 -4.67
CA GLY A 467 -18.61 0.04 -3.50
C GLY A 467 -19.49 -0.92 -2.70
N GLU A 468 -19.34 -2.23 -2.92
CA GLU A 468 -20.07 -3.29 -2.22
C GLU A 468 -19.34 -3.72 -0.94
N LYS A 469 -20.10 -4.27 0.01
CA LYS A 469 -19.52 -4.88 1.21
C LYS A 469 -19.03 -6.30 0.89
N PRO A 470 -17.81 -6.67 1.31
CA PRO A 470 -17.34 -8.06 1.23
C PRO A 470 -18.31 -9.03 1.93
N PRO A 471 -18.59 -10.21 1.35
CA PRO A 471 -19.45 -11.21 1.96
C PRO A 471 -18.83 -11.78 3.24
N ALA A 472 -19.64 -12.17 4.21
CA ALA A 472 -19.18 -12.60 5.54
C ALA A 472 -18.20 -13.80 5.51
N GLN A 473 -18.22 -14.60 4.44
CA GLN A 473 -17.33 -15.74 4.23
C GLN A 473 -15.87 -15.34 3.97
N ILE A 474 -15.60 -14.09 3.62
CA ILE A 474 -14.24 -13.58 3.36
C ILE A 474 -13.80 -12.50 4.36
N VAL A 475 -14.59 -12.26 5.41
CA VAL A 475 -14.30 -11.27 6.44
C VAL A 475 -13.77 -11.99 7.69
N PRO A 476 -12.48 -11.83 8.06
CA PRO A 476 -11.87 -12.53 9.19
C PRO A 476 -12.67 -12.44 10.50
N SER A 477 -13.14 -11.27 10.89
CA SER A 477 -13.95 -11.08 12.11
C SER A 477 -15.26 -11.87 12.10
N ARG A 478 -15.93 -11.96 10.95
CA ARG A 478 -17.13 -12.80 10.79
C ARG A 478 -16.81 -14.28 10.82
N LEU A 479 -15.66 -14.68 10.29
CA LEU A 479 -15.18 -16.05 10.37
C LEU A 479 -14.83 -16.44 11.82
N VAL A 480 -14.17 -15.56 12.58
CA VAL A 480 -13.92 -15.75 14.02
C VAL A 480 -15.23 -15.99 14.77
N GLU A 481 -16.23 -15.12 14.60
CA GLU A 481 -17.57 -15.28 15.21
C GLU A 481 -18.20 -16.64 14.86
N LYS A 482 -18.08 -17.05 13.59
CA LYS A 482 -18.62 -18.33 13.11
C LYS A 482 -17.87 -19.53 13.71
N ILE A 483 -16.54 -19.52 13.70
CA ILE A 483 -15.71 -20.61 14.24
C ILE A 483 -15.93 -20.73 15.75
N TRP A 484 -16.02 -19.62 16.47
CA TRP A 484 -16.33 -19.57 17.90
C TRP A 484 -17.63 -20.31 18.24
N LYS A 485 -18.67 -20.09 17.44
CA LYS A 485 -19.96 -20.78 17.57
C LYS A 485 -19.86 -22.26 17.24
N VAL A 486 -19.10 -22.65 16.20
CA VAL A 486 -18.86 -24.05 15.84
C VAL A 486 -18.16 -24.81 16.97
N LEU A 487 -17.19 -24.15 17.63
CA LEU A 487 -16.48 -24.68 18.80
C LEU A 487 -17.32 -24.67 20.09
N LYS A 488 -18.56 -24.17 20.05
CA LYS A 488 -19.51 -24.10 21.18
C LYS A 488 -18.94 -23.37 22.41
N ARG A 489 -18.12 -22.34 22.18
CA ARG A 489 -17.56 -21.52 23.27
C ARG A 489 -18.56 -20.47 23.75
N PRO A 490 -18.50 -20.04 25.03
CA PRO A 490 -19.40 -19.01 25.55
C PRO A 490 -19.25 -17.68 24.79
N GLU A 491 -20.35 -17.08 24.37
CA GLU A 491 -20.33 -15.83 23.57
C GLU A 491 -19.69 -14.67 24.34
N GLY A 492 -19.89 -14.60 25.65
CA GLY A 492 -19.31 -13.57 26.51
C GLY A 492 -17.78 -13.65 26.69
N GLU A 493 -17.14 -14.74 26.27
CA GLU A 493 -15.70 -14.95 26.43
C GLU A 493 -14.89 -14.60 25.17
N LEU A 494 -15.54 -14.32 24.04
CA LEU A 494 -14.85 -14.05 22.78
C LEU A 494 -13.92 -12.83 22.88
N ILE A 495 -14.39 -11.73 23.49
CA ILE A 495 -13.59 -10.51 23.63
C ILE A 495 -12.34 -10.77 24.48
N ALA A 496 -12.50 -11.46 25.62
CA ALA A 496 -11.38 -11.82 26.48
C ALA A 496 -10.36 -12.71 25.73
N TYR A 497 -10.83 -13.70 24.97
CA TYR A 497 -9.95 -14.52 24.13
C TYR A 497 -9.16 -13.70 23.09
N LEU A 498 -9.82 -12.74 22.43
CA LEU A 498 -9.17 -11.88 21.45
C LEU A 498 -8.14 -10.94 22.09
N ASP A 499 -8.42 -10.43 23.29
CA ASP A 499 -7.48 -9.59 24.04
C ASP A 499 -6.25 -10.40 24.49
N GLU A 500 -6.46 -11.62 24.99
CA GLU A 500 -5.34 -12.53 25.30
C GLU A 500 -4.55 -12.94 24.06
N LEU A 501 -5.22 -13.16 22.93
CA LEU A 501 -4.57 -13.50 21.67
C LEU A 501 -3.68 -12.34 21.19
N TYR A 502 -4.16 -11.09 21.29
CA TYR A 502 -3.37 -9.91 20.99
C TYR A 502 -2.08 -9.87 21.83
N GLU A 503 -2.19 -9.98 23.15
CA GLU A 503 -1.04 -9.95 24.06
C GLU A 503 -0.03 -11.06 23.73
N ARG A 504 -0.51 -12.29 23.50
CA ARG A 504 0.37 -13.40 23.10
C ARG A 504 1.12 -13.12 21.79
N LYS A 505 0.44 -12.57 20.78
CA LYS A 505 1.06 -12.33 19.46
C LYS A 505 2.04 -11.18 19.47
N VAL A 506 1.79 -10.14 20.25
CA VAL A 506 2.76 -9.06 20.49
C VAL A 506 3.96 -9.58 21.27
N ALA A 507 3.76 -10.42 22.28
CA ALA A 507 4.84 -11.00 23.07
C ALA A 507 5.78 -11.91 22.25
N VAL A 508 5.32 -12.52 21.15
CA VAL A 508 6.18 -13.30 20.24
C VAL A 508 7.25 -12.44 19.55
N LEU A 509 7.03 -11.12 19.41
CA LEU A 509 8.07 -10.22 18.92
C LEU A 509 9.21 -10.05 19.90
N ALA A 510 8.89 -10.14 21.20
CA ALA A 510 9.93 -10.16 22.19
C ALA A 510 10.69 -11.48 22.00
N GLU A 511 12.00 -11.38 21.82
CA GLU A 511 12.89 -12.50 22.09
C GLU A 511 12.59 -13.09 23.48
N SER A 512 13.14 -14.26 23.79
CA SER A 512 13.02 -14.83 25.13
C SER A 512 13.34 -13.79 26.22
N ARG A 513 12.50 -13.74 27.26
CA ARG A 513 12.68 -12.84 28.40
C ARG A 513 14.11 -12.88 28.91
N ARG A 514 14.72 -11.71 29.08
CA ARG A 514 16.10 -11.61 29.56
C ARG A 514 16.14 -12.11 31.01
N PRO A 515 17.19 -12.88 31.39
CA PRO A 515 17.40 -13.22 32.80
C PRO A 515 17.51 -11.93 33.63
N PRO A 516 17.07 -11.93 34.90
CA PRO A 516 17.34 -10.81 35.79
C PRO A 516 18.84 -10.52 35.84
N ARG A 517 19.22 -9.24 35.94
CA ARG A 517 20.64 -8.85 36.03
C ARG A 517 21.35 -9.58 37.16
N GLY A 518 22.55 -10.06 36.86
CA GLY A 518 23.49 -10.57 37.84
C GLY A 518 24.00 -9.46 38.76
N ALA A 519 24.51 -9.84 39.93
CA ALA A 519 25.15 -8.89 40.84
C ALA A 519 26.38 -8.26 40.16
N GLY A 520 26.41 -6.92 40.04
CA GLY A 520 27.50 -6.17 39.43
C GLY A 520 27.40 -5.93 37.92
N GLU A 521 26.30 -6.33 37.26
CA GLU A 521 26.08 -6.13 35.81
C GLU A 521 25.62 -4.71 35.42
N GLY A 522 25.48 -3.78 36.38
CA GLY A 522 24.98 -2.42 36.19
C GLY A 522 23.61 -2.18 36.85
N ASN A 523 23.32 -0.93 37.19
CA ASN A 523 22.14 -0.53 37.96
C ASN A 523 21.37 0.67 37.38
N ARG A 524 21.71 1.13 36.17
CA ARG A 524 20.91 2.13 35.45
C ARG A 524 19.59 1.52 34.97
N VAL A 525 18.49 2.23 35.22
CA VAL A 525 17.16 1.90 34.70
C VAL A 525 16.84 2.86 33.55
N VAL A 526 16.62 2.30 32.37
CA VAL A 526 16.31 3.05 31.17
C VAL A 526 14.83 3.44 31.18
N LEU A 527 14.55 4.72 30.92
CA LEU A 527 13.20 5.21 30.72
C LEU A 527 12.96 5.52 29.24
N CYS A 528 11.95 4.85 28.68
CA CYS A 528 11.41 5.12 27.35
C CYS A 528 10.13 5.95 27.50
N GLU A 529 10.09 7.14 26.91
CA GLU A 529 8.88 7.96 26.84
C GLU A 529 8.35 7.94 25.40
N LEU A 530 7.22 7.27 25.18
CA LEU A 530 6.54 7.19 23.89
C LEU A 530 5.34 8.14 23.87
N PHE A 531 5.35 9.08 22.94
CA PHE A 531 4.22 9.92 22.59
C PHE A 531 3.48 9.31 21.41
N THR A 532 2.21 8.97 21.59
CA THR A 532 1.41 8.18 20.63
C THR A 532 -0.02 8.72 20.52
N GLY A 533 -0.85 8.12 19.65
CA GLY A 533 -2.27 8.41 19.52
C GLY A 533 -3.09 7.19 19.09
N ALA A 534 -4.28 7.02 19.67
CA ALA A 534 -5.23 5.94 19.41
C ALA A 534 -5.79 5.98 17.97
N GLN A 535 -5.70 7.13 17.30
CA GLN A 535 -6.11 7.31 15.90
C GLN A 535 -4.92 7.47 14.95
N CYS A 536 -3.68 7.27 15.41
CA CYS A 536 -2.46 7.49 14.63
C CYS A 536 -2.00 6.18 13.98
N PRO A 537 -2.17 5.99 12.64
CA PRO A 537 -1.68 4.78 11.96
C PRO A 537 -0.16 4.59 12.03
N PRO A 538 0.70 5.61 11.85
CA PRO A 538 2.15 5.39 11.93
C PRO A 538 2.63 5.11 13.36
N CYS A 539 1.79 5.28 14.38
CA CYS A 539 2.15 4.96 15.76
C CYS A 539 2.19 3.45 16.05
N VAL A 540 1.52 2.64 15.23
CA VAL A 540 1.35 1.20 15.43
C VAL A 540 2.68 0.48 15.66
N ALA A 541 3.70 0.73 14.82
CA ALA A 541 4.99 0.07 14.96
C ALA A 541 5.64 0.37 16.31
N ALA A 542 5.61 1.64 16.74
CA ALA A 542 6.22 2.08 18.00
C ALA A 542 5.48 1.52 19.23
N ASP A 543 4.14 1.53 19.22
CA ASP A 543 3.34 0.96 20.31
C ASP A 543 3.60 -0.55 20.47
N VAL A 544 3.61 -1.29 19.37
CA VAL A 544 3.84 -2.74 19.39
C VAL A 544 5.29 -3.05 19.78
N ALA A 545 6.28 -2.36 19.20
CA ALA A 545 7.69 -2.57 19.51
C ALA A 545 7.99 -2.28 21.00
N THR A 546 7.47 -1.18 21.54
CA THR A 546 7.68 -0.84 22.96
C THR A 546 6.92 -1.77 23.90
N THR A 547 5.77 -2.32 23.50
CA THR A 547 5.07 -3.35 24.27
C THR A 547 5.87 -4.65 24.31
N ALA A 548 6.55 -5.01 23.21
CA ALA A 548 7.46 -6.16 23.19
C ALA A 548 8.67 -5.95 24.13
N LEU A 549 9.18 -4.72 24.30
CA LEU A 549 10.24 -4.44 25.29
C LEU A 549 9.81 -4.79 26.71
N GLU A 550 8.56 -4.50 27.09
CA GLU A 550 8.01 -4.82 28.41
C GLU A 550 7.87 -6.33 28.64
N SER A 551 7.85 -7.13 27.58
CA SER A 551 7.90 -8.60 27.66
C SER A 551 9.33 -9.14 27.80
N ARG A 552 10.33 -8.42 27.26
CA ARG A 552 11.75 -8.81 27.33
C ARG A 552 12.42 -8.38 28.62
N TYR A 553 12.29 -7.11 28.99
CA TYR A 553 13.02 -6.48 30.08
C TYR A 553 12.17 -6.39 31.35
N SER A 554 12.79 -6.52 32.50
CA SER A 554 12.11 -6.23 33.76
C SER A 554 11.98 -4.71 33.99
N ARG A 555 10.98 -4.28 34.77
CA ARG A 555 10.80 -2.86 35.13
C ARG A 555 11.94 -2.26 35.96
N THR A 556 12.84 -3.10 36.49
CA THR A 556 14.09 -2.70 37.13
C THR A 556 15.22 -2.44 36.12
N GLU A 557 14.94 -2.59 34.83
CA GLU A 557 15.91 -2.39 33.75
C GLU A 557 15.39 -1.38 32.72
N VAL A 558 14.14 -1.55 32.29
CA VAL A 558 13.48 -0.70 31.29
C VAL A 558 12.06 -0.39 31.75
N ILE A 559 11.71 0.88 31.74
CA ILE A 559 10.35 1.37 31.98
C ILE A 559 9.89 2.07 30.70
N VAL A 560 8.67 1.76 30.25
CA VAL A 560 8.03 2.46 29.13
C VAL A 560 6.86 3.26 29.69
N LEU A 561 6.83 4.57 29.42
CA LEU A 561 5.68 5.43 29.69
C LEU A 561 5.06 5.86 28.37
N ARG A 562 3.72 5.78 28.28
CA ARG A 562 2.96 6.19 27.10
C ARG A 562 2.14 7.44 27.38
N TYR A 563 2.37 8.46 26.57
CA TYR A 563 1.71 9.76 26.61
C TYR A 563 0.84 9.92 25.38
N HIS A 564 -0.47 9.69 25.53
CA HIS A 564 -1.42 9.87 24.44
C HIS A 564 -1.60 11.36 24.08
N GLN A 565 -1.64 11.63 22.78
CA GLN A 565 -1.78 12.96 22.18
C GLN A 565 -3.03 13.07 21.31
N HIS A 566 -3.56 14.28 21.16
CA HIS A 566 -4.64 14.59 20.22
C HIS A 566 -4.13 14.74 18.77
N ILE A 567 -3.23 13.85 18.34
CA ILE A 567 -2.58 13.88 17.02
C ILE A 567 -2.70 12.49 16.37
N PRO A 568 -3.31 12.36 15.16
CA PRO A 568 -3.81 13.44 14.30
C PRO A 568 -5.20 13.97 14.67
N GLY A 569 -5.84 13.43 15.70
CA GLY A 569 -7.18 13.83 16.12
C GLY A 569 -7.48 13.48 17.58
N PRO A 570 -8.71 13.72 18.05
CA PRO A 570 -9.13 13.49 19.42
C PRO A 570 -8.77 12.09 19.93
N ASP A 571 -8.31 11.99 21.17
CA ASP A 571 -7.81 10.74 21.76
C ASP A 571 -8.39 10.58 23.18
N PRO A 572 -9.13 9.49 23.46
CA PRO A 572 -9.79 9.28 24.75
C PRO A 572 -8.84 8.91 25.91
N LEU A 573 -7.56 8.70 25.63
CA LEU A 573 -6.52 8.39 26.62
C LEU A 573 -5.62 9.59 26.93
N ALA A 574 -5.68 10.65 26.13
CA ALA A 574 -4.92 11.88 26.35
C ALA A 574 -5.45 12.69 27.54
N ASN A 575 -4.61 13.56 28.09
CA ASN A 575 -4.97 14.50 29.14
C ASN A 575 -4.07 15.75 29.08
N PRO A 576 -4.38 16.83 29.82
CA PRO A 576 -3.60 18.07 29.74
C PRO A 576 -2.11 17.91 30.09
N GLU A 577 -1.78 16.96 30.96
CA GLU A 577 -0.40 16.76 31.41
C GLU A 577 0.42 15.96 30.38
N THR A 578 -0.21 15.06 29.61
CA THR A 578 0.45 14.39 28.48
C THR A 578 0.76 15.38 27.36
N GLN A 579 -0.13 16.35 27.10
CA GLN A 579 0.13 17.45 26.15
C GLN A 579 1.34 18.28 26.60
N ARG A 580 1.34 18.75 27.86
CA ARG A 580 2.45 19.56 28.39
C ARG A 580 3.78 18.84 28.41
N ARG A 581 3.80 17.54 28.72
CA ARG A 581 5.04 16.74 28.67
C ARG A 581 5.58 16.62 27.24
N PHE A 582 4.72 16.63 26.23
CA PHE A 582 5.11 16.64 24.82
C PHE A 582 5.70 17.99 24.40
N ASP A 583 5.13 19.10 24.88
CA ASP A 583 5.63 20.46 24.64
C ASP A 583 7.05 20.67 25.18
N LEU A 584 7.39 20.05 26.32
CA LEU A 584 8.74 20.10 26.89
C LEU A 584 9.81 19.50 25.97
N TYR A 585 9.43 18.54 25.13
CA TYR A 585 10.31 17.95 24.12
C TYR A 585 10.22 18.67 22.77
N HIS A 586 9.45 19.76 22.67
CA HIS A 586 9.13 20.44 21.42
C HIS A 586 8.58 19.46 20.37
N GLY A 587 7.72 18.56 20.81
CA GLY A 587 7.15 17.53 19.95
C GLY A 587 6.24 18.10 18.86
N GLU A 588 6.48 17.71 17.61
CA GLU A 588 5.70 18.20 16.46
C GLU A 588 4.75 17.14 15.87
N GLY A 589 4.91 15.87 16.24
CA GLY A 589 4.08 14.79 15.72
C GLY A 589 4.21 13.47 16.48
N THR A 590 3.23 12.60 16.24
CA THR A 590 3.21 11.23 16.75
C THR A 590 3.46 10.23 15.62
N PRO A 591 4.19 9.12 15.89
CA PRO A 591 4.80 8.81 17.17
C PRO A 591 6.12 9.57 17.39
N SER A 592 6.46 9.84 18.65
CA SER A 592 7.80 10.33 19.07
C SER A 592 8.30 9.49 20.25
N LEU A 593 9.53 8.98 20.20
CA LEU A 593 10.12 8.15 21.26
C LEU A 593 11.41 8.77 21.78
N PHE A 594 11.53 8.86 23.10
CA PHE A 594 12.71 9.32 23.79
C PHE A 594 13.26 8.22 24.70
N ILE A 595 14.56 7.91 24.58
CA ILE A 595 15.27 6.96 25.43
C ILE A 595 16.21 7.76 26.32
N ASN A 596 15.97 7.71 27.63
CA ASN A 596 16.64 8.54 28.63
C ASN A 596 16.66 10.04 28.27
N GLY A 597 15.56 10.54 27.71
CA GLY A 597 15.40 11.94 27.28
C GLY A 597 16.02 12.28 25.93
N ARG A 598 16.65 11.33 25.24
CA ARG A 598 17.21 11.52 23.89
C ARG A 598 16.26 11.00 22.81
N PRO A 599 15.99 11.76 21.74
CA PRO A 599 15.04 11.34 20.70
C PRO A 599 15.61 10.18 19.86
N LEU A 600 14.77 9.20 19.54
CA LEU A 600 15.03 8.18 18.53
C LEU A 600 14.19 8.48 17.28
N VAL A 601 14.86 8.70 16.14
CA VAL A 601 14.21 9.06 14.87
C VAL A 601 13.79 7.84 14.05
N GLY A 602 12.84 8.03 13.12
CA GLY A 602 12.42 6.99 12.19
C GLY A 602 11.71 5.84 12.88
N ILE A 603 10.79 6.16 13.80
CA ILE A 603 10.03 5.21 14.62
C ILE A 603 8.58 5.02 14.14
N GLY A 604 8.13 5.83 13.18
CA GLY A 604 6.80 5.70 12.58
C GLY A 604 6.73 4.52 11.61
N GLY A 605 5.62 3.79 11.64
CA GLY A 605 5.36 2.68 10.73
C GLY A 605 4.10 1.89 11.09
N LEU A 606 3.70 1.04 10.14
CA LEU A 606 2.67 0.03 10.37
C LEU A 606 3.27 -1.23 11.02
N LEU A 607 2.42 -2.18 11.39
CA LEU A 607 2.82 -3.42 12.08
C LEU A 607 4.01 -4.18 11.44
N PRO A 608 4.15 -4.32 10.11
CA PRO A 608 5.28 -5.04 9.51
C PRO A 608 6.67 -4.49 9.88
N VAL A 609 6.76 -3.20 10.25
CA VAL A 609 8.01 -2.53 10.63
C VAL A 609 8.33 -2.70 12.13
N ALA A 610 7.38 -3.19 12.93
CA ALA A 610 7.51 -3.25 14.39
C ALA A 610 8.69 -4.14 14.85
N GLN A 611 8.98 -5.23 14.14
CA GLN A 611 10.06 -6.15 14.51
C GLN A 611 11.45 -5.50 14.35
N ASP A 612 11.70 -4.86 13.21
CA ASP A 612 12.98 -4.16 12.96
C ASP A 612 13.14 -2.97 13.91
N LEU A 613 12.05 -2.23 14.16
CA LEU A 613 12.05 -1.14 15.14
C LEU A 613 12.36 -1.65 16.56
N TYR A 614 11.75 -2.76 16.99
CA TYR A 614 12.04 -3.39 18.26
C TYR A 614 13.52 -3.74 18.41
N GLY A 615 14.13 -4.33 17.37
CA GLY A 615 15.57 -4.64 17.35
C GLY A 615 16.44 -3.39 17.50
N ARG A 616 16.10 -2.31 16.78
CA ARG A 616 16.79 -1.01 16.89
C ARG A 616 16.68 -0.42 18.30
N ILE A 617 15.51 -0.49 18.93
CA ILE A 617 15.34 0.02 20.30
C ILE A 617 16.14 -0.83 21.29
N CYS A 618 16.15 -2.16 21.15
CA CYS A 618 16.99 -3.02 21.99
C CYS A 618 18.48 -2.65 21.87
N ALA A 619 18.97 -2.44 20.66
CA ALA A 619 20.37 -2.06 20.41
C ALA A 619 20.74 -0.71 21.05
N GLU A 620 19.80 0.23 21.12
CA GLU A 620 20.00 1.51 21.82
C GLU A 620 19.94 1.35 23.35
N ILE A 621 19.08 0.47 23.87
CA ILE A 621 18.88 0.25 25.31
C ILE A 621 20.03 -0.54 25.95
N ASP A 622 20.47 -1.63 25.32
CA ASP A 622 21.36 -2.62 25.93
C ASP A 622 22.66 -2.04 26.51
N PRO A 623 23.34 -1.07 25.87
CA PRO A 623 24.54 -0.44 26.44
C PRO A 623 24.30 0.20 27.81
N TYR A 624 23.18 0.91 27.99
CA TYR A 624 22.84 1.58 29.24
C TYR A 624 22.65 0.60 30.40
N LEU A 625 22.24 -0.65 30.11
CA LEU A 625 21.98 -1.65 31.14
C LEU A 625 23.26 -2.09 31.87
N THR A 626 24.42 -1.89 31.23
CA THR A 626 25.75 -2.22 31.78
C THR A 626 26.32 -1.13 32.67
N GLU A 627 25.68 0.04 32.71
CA GLU A 627 26.20 1.19 33.43
C GLU A 627 26.00 1.07 34.94
N GLN A 628 27.07 1.41 35.67
CA GLN A 628 27.04 1.55 37.11
C GLN A 628 26.92 3.04 37.48
N ILE A 629 25.84 3.39 38.13
CA ILE A 629 25.53 4.74 38.56
C ILE A 629 25.38 4.81 40.08
N GLY A 630 25.97 5.84 40.69
CA GLY A 630 25.95 6.05 42.14
C GLY A 630 24.65 6.66 42.67
N ILE A 631 23.64 6.85 41.82
CA ILE A 631 22.39 7.56 42.12
C ILE A 631 21.23 6.56 42.25
N SER A 632 20.38 6.76 43.24
CA SER A 632 19.18 5.94 43.50
C SER A 632 17.93 6.80 43.62
N ILE A 633 16.77 6.18 43.38
CA ILE A 633 15.45 6.77 43.64
C ILE A 633 14.65 5.76 44.45
N GLU A 634 14.30 6.11 45.67
CA GLU A 634 13.41 5.32 46.51
C GLU A 634 11.97 5.78 46.28
N LEU A 635 11.06 4.85 45.99
CA LEU A 635 9.66 5.12 45.73
C LEU A 635 8.77 4.31 46.66
N ALA A 636 7.69 4.91 47.12
CA ALA A 636 6.59 4.22 47.78
C ALA A 636 5.25 4.78 47.31
N ALA A 637 4.31 3.89 47.01
CA ALA A 637 2.96 4.28 46.61
C ALA A 637 1.93 3.35 47.22
N LYS A 638 0.90 3.90 47.88
CA LYS A 638 -0.11 3.11 48.60
C LYS A 638 -1.51 3.67 48.39
N ALA A 639 -2.43 2.81 47.95
CA ALA A 639 -3.84 3.17 47.82
C ALA A 639 -4.49 3.37 49.20
N ARG A 640 -5.30 4.43 49.33
CA ARG A 640 -6.15 4.71 50.48
C ARG A 640 -7.51 5.23 50.01
N GLY A 641 -8.49 4.34 49.95
CA GLY A 641 -9.82 4.68 49.42
C GLY A 641 -9.72 5.13 47.95
N ASP A 642 -10.16 6.35 47.67
CA ASP A 642 -10.15 6.98 46.35
C ASP A 642 -8.89 7.82 46.06
N ALA A 643 -7.85 7.70 46.89
CA ALA A 643 -6.59 8.41 46.77
C ALA A 643 -5.38 7.48 46.84
N VAL A 644 -4.21 7.98 46.44
CA VAL A 644 -2.94 7.27 46.54
C VAL A 644 -1.92 8.15 47.26
N GLU A 645 -1.36 7.65 48.35
CA GLU A 645 -0.20 8.26 49.02
C GLU A 645 1.06 7.95 48.23
N LEU A 646 1.87 8.97 47.98
CA LEU A 646 3.04 8.91 47.12
C LEU A 646 4.25 9.48 47.86
N ARG A 647 5.36 8.75 47.84
CA ARG A 647 6.66 9.21 48.31
C ARG A 647 7.74 8.90 47.29
N ALA A 648 8.63 9.87 47.09
CA ALA A 648 9.83 9.70 46.28
C ALA A 648 11.01 10.41 46.94
N GLU A 649 12.18 9.79 46.96
CA GLU A 649 13.40 10.38 47.52
C GLU A 649 14.61 9.99 46.66
N ALA A 650 15.37 10.97 46.21
CA ALA A 650 16.58 10.73 45.44
C ALA A 650 17.80 10.69 46.37
N GLY A 651 18.69 9.71 46.13
CA GLY A 651 19.90 9.49 46.92
C GLY A 651 21.16 9.36 46.06
N GLY A 652 22.30 9.20 46.73
CA GLY A 652 23.58 8.93 46.08
C GLY A 652 24.50 10.13 45.83
N LEU A 653 24.01 11.35 46.05
CA LEU A 653 24.81 12.58 46.02
C LEU A 653 24.67 13.36 47.33
N PRO A 654 25.72 14.07 47.78
CA PRO A 654 25.62 14.95 48.95
C PRO A 654 24.75 16.18 48.69
N SER A 655 24.69 16.65 47.44
CA SER A 655 23.79 17.72 46.98
C SER A 655 23.51 17.53 45.49
N PHE A 656 22.24 17.61 45.09
CA PHE A 656 21.85 17.59 43.68
C PHE A 656 22.08 18.96 43.03
N PRO A 657 22.50 19.01 41.74
CA PRO A 657 22.63 20.26 41.00
C PRO A 657 21.28 20.96 40.79
N GLU A 658 21.28 22.29 40.76
CA GLU A 658 20.08 23.13 40.52
C GLU A 658 19.36 22.84 39.20
N ALA A 659 20.09 22.34 38.19
CA ALA A 659 19.51 21.95 36.90
C ALA A 659 18.78 20.60 36.93
N VAL A 660 18.90 19.80 38.00
CA VAL A 660 18.27 18.49 38.08
C VAL A 660 16.84 18.63 38.62
N ARG A 661 15.90 17.89 38.03
CA ARG A 661 14.51 17.79 38.48
C ARG A 661 14.18 16.35 38.86
N LEU A 662 13.48 16.15 39.97
CA LEU A 662 12.77 14.91 40.26
C LEU A 662 11.38 15.00 39.64
N ARG A 663 11.08 14.08 38.73
CA ARG A 663 9.82 14.02 38.00
C ARG A 663 9.12 12.71 38.33
N LEU A 664 7.80 12.75 38.43
CA LEU A 664 6.98 11.59 38.79
C LEU A 664 5.86 11.44 37.78
N ALA A 665 5.46 10.20 37.51
CA ALA A 665 4.27 9.86 36.74
C ALA A 665 3.48 8.78 37.47
N LEU A 666 2.16 8.94 37.49
CA LEU A 666 1.23 7.88 37.85
C LEU A 666 0.62 7.34 36.57
N ALA A 667 1.00 6.11 36.22
CA ALA A 667 0.59 5.45 34.99
C ALA A 667 -0.41 4.33 35.28
N GLU A 668 -1.45 4.21 34.45
CA GLU A 668 -2.33 3.06 34.47
C GLU A 668 -1.65 1.89 33.78
N GLU A 669 -1.54 0.77 34.51
CA GLU A 669 -0.71 -0.37 34.09
C GLU A 669 -1.19 -0.95 32.75
N LYS A 670 -2.51 -1.07 32.60
CA LYS A 670 -3.12 -1.64 31.40
C LYS A 670 -4.54 -1.15 31.22
N VAL A 671 -4.88 -0.79 29.97
CA VAL A 671 -6.22 -0.40 29.54
C VAL A 671 -6.60 -1.21 28.30
N ALA A 672 -7.73 -1.93 28.40
CA ALA A 672 -8.33 -2.62 27.28
C ALA A 672 -9.26 -1.67 26.50
N MET A 673 -8.81 -1.24 25.33
CA MET A 673 -9.56 -0.36 24.44
C MET A 673 -9.12 -0.59 22.99
N PRO A 674 -9.93 -1.29 22.17
CA PRO A 674 -9.69 -1.37 20.72
C PRO A 674 -9.73 0.03 20.09
N ALA A 675 -8.56 0.59 19.83
CA ALA A 675 -8.36 1.90 19.24
C ALA A 675 -8.56 1.86 17.71
N ARG A 676 -8.77 3.02 17.09
CA ARG A 676 -9.00 3.13 15.64
C ARG A 676 -7.80 2.73 14.80
N ASN A 677 -6.59 2.90 15.31
CA ASN A 677 -5.38 2.41 14.66
C ASN A 677 -5.16 0.89 14.84
N GLY A 678 -6.04 0.21 15.59
CA GLY A 678 -6.01 -1.24 15.80
C GLY A 678 -5.25 -1.72 17.04
N ILE A 679 -4.61 -0.82 17.80
CA ILE A 679 -4.04 -1.19 19.10
C ILE A 679 -5.17 -1.58 20.05
N ARG A 680 -5.06 -2.74 20.70
CA ARG A 680 -6.12 -3.25 21.59
C ARG A 680 -5.80 -3.02 23.06
N MET A 681 -4.56 -3.29 23.45
CA MET A 681 -4.10 -3.13 24.82
C MET A 681 -3.10 -1.98 24.90
N HIS A 682 -3.39 -1.06 25.82
CA HIS A 682 -2.59 0.12 26.07
C HIS A 682 -1.92 -0.03 27.43
N HIS A 683 -0.59 -0.10 27.46
CA HIS A 683 0.20 -0.34 28.68
C HIS A 683 0.84 0.95 29.19
N MET A 684 0.96 1.08 30.51
CA MET A 684 1.69 2.18 31.17
C MET A 684 1.25 3.58 30.69
N ILE A 685 -0.06 3.80 30.62
CA ILE A 685 -0.64 5.07 30.16
C ILE A 685 -0.54 6.12 31.25
N VAL A 686 0.17 7.22 30.99
CA VAL A 686 0.34 8.29 31.99
C VAL A 686 -0.98 9.03 32.21
N ARG A 687 -1.42 9.07 33.47
CA ARG A 687 -2.69 9.71 33.90
C ARG A 687 -2.46 11.03 34.62
N THR A 688 -1.34 11.17 35.32
CA THR A 688 -0.92 12.43 35.93
C THR A 688 0.58 12.41 36.27
N LEU A 689 1.14 13.58 36.53
CA LEU A 689 2.52 13.91 36.85
C LEU A 689 2.58 14.60 38.23
N PRO A 690 2.62 13.82 39.34
CA PRO A 690 2.74 14.39 40.69
C PRO A 690 3.97 15.29 40.82
N GLY A 691 3.80 16.46 41.46
CA GLY A 691 4.83 17.51 41.46
C GLY A 691 4.79 18.44 40.24
N GLY A 692 3.91 18.17 39.27
CA GLY A 692 3.69 18.99 38.08
C GLY A 692 4.59 18.60 36.89
N PRO A 693 4.22 19.05 35.68
CA PRO A 693 4.93 18.69 34.46
C PRO A 693 6.35 19.26 34.38
N ASP A 694 6.71 20.28 35.17
CA ASP A 694 8.07 20.85 35.22
C ASP A 694 9.02 20.09 36.18
N GLY A 695 8.46 19.20 37.00
CA GLY A 695 9.22 18.47 38.02
C GLY A 695 9.60 19.32 39.23
N ILE A 696 10.24 18.66 40.19
CA ILE A 696 10.59 19.20 41.51
C ILE A 696 12.05 19.60 41.49
N ALA A 697 12.35 20.87 41.78
CA ALA A 697 13.71 21.37 41.94
C ALA A 697 14.31 20.99 43.31
N PRO A 698 15.65 20.92 43.45
CA PRO A 698 16.27 20.63 44.73
C PRO A 698 15.93 21.68 45.77
N ARG A 699 15.75 21.26 47.03
CA ARG A 699 15.64 22.13 48.20
C ARG A 699 16.68 21.69 49.22
N ASP A 700 17.54 22.61 49.64
CA ASP A 700 18.69 22.33 50.51
C ASP A 700 19.57 21.19 49.96
N GLY A 701 19.75 21.15 48.64
CA GLY A 701 20.51 20.12 47.93
C GLY A 701 19.82 18.76 47.82
N LYS A 702 18.57 18.62 48.28
CA LYS A 702 17.82 17.35 48.27
C LYS A 702 16.66 17.38 47.30
N LEU A 703 16.32 16.21 46.75
CA LEU A 703 15.18 16.00 45.88
C LEU A 703 14.25 14.96 46.50
N SER A 704 13.04 15.39 46.88
CA SER A 704 12.05 14.53 47.51
C SER A 704 10.63 15.00 47.23
N PHE A 705 9.69 14.07 47.27
CA PHE A 705 8.25 14.31 47.18
C PHE A 705 7.54 13.48 48.25
N ASP A 706 6.57 14.11 48.93
CA ASP A 706 5.61 13.45 49.81
C ASP A 706 4.26 14.12 49.55
N GLY A 707 3.27 13.34 49.11
CA GLY A 707 2.00 13.89 48.67
C GLY A 707 0.89 12.87 48.47
N LEU A 708 -0.30 13.37 48.19
CA LEU A 708 -1.50 12.59 47.96
C LEU A 708 -2.05 12.87 46.56
N ALA A 709 -2.24 11.82 45.76
CA ALA A 709 -2.96 11.89 44.50
C ALA A 709 -4.44 11.52 44.71
N GLU A 710 -5.32 12.51 44.66
CA GLU A 710 -6.78 12.31 44.77
C GLU A 710 -7.34 11.75 43.44
N ILE A 711 -7.47 10.43 43.33
CA ILE A 711 -7.81 9.73 42.07
C ILE A 711 -9.26 10.00 41.66
N GLY A 712 -10.18 10.11 42.62
CA GLY A 712 -11.56 10.54 42.35
C GLY A 712 -11.62 11.88 41.61
N LYS A 713 -10.89 12.89 42.11
CA LYS A 713 -10.80 14.21 41.45
C LYS A 713 -10.02 14.17 40.14
N LEU A 714 -9.00 13.32 40.03
CA LEU A 714 -8.27 13.13 38.78
C LEU A 714 -9.21 12.63 37.67
N ARG A 715 -10.05 11.64 37.99
CA ARG A 715 -11.04 11.10 37.07
C ARG A 715 -11.98 12.18 36.56
N GLU A 716 -12.55 12.98 37.46
CA GLU A 716 -13.45 14.10 37.10
C GLU A 716 -12.76 15.13 36.19
N ARG A 717 -11.49 15.48 36.47
CA ARG A 717 -10.73 16.42 35.64
C ARG A 717 -10.46 15.89 34.25
N ILE A 718 -10.06 14.62 34.12
CA ILE A 718 -9.83 13.99 32.81
C ILE A 718 -11.16 13.91 32.04
N GLU A 719 -12.25 13.53 32.70
CA GLU A 719 -13.56 13.45 32.07
C GLU A 719 -14.02 14.80 31.51
N ALA A 720 -13.94 15.86 32.32
CA ALA A 720 -14.28 17.22 31.90
C ALA A 720 -13.40 17.70 30.74
N TYR A 721 -12.09 17.45 30.80
CA TYR A 721 -11.17 17.78 29.71
C TYR A 721 -11.59 17.08 28.40
N LEU A 722 -11.87 15.78 28.45
CA LEU A 722 -12.29 15.02 27.28
C LEU A 722 -13.67 15.48 26.76
N GLU A 723 -14.59 15.92 27.63
CA GLU A 723 -15.85 16.53 27.20
C GLU A 723 -15.65 17.83 26.43
N ASP A 724 -14.68 18.64 26.83
CA ASP A 724 -14.35 19.88 26.12
C ASP A 724 -13.70 19.58 24.77
N VAL A 725 -12.80 18.60 24.69
CA VAL A 725 -12.22 18.12 23.43
C VAL A 725 -13.31 17.59 22.47
N GLU A 726 -14.32 16.88 22.98
CA GLU A 726 -15.46 16.43 22.15
C GLU A 726 -16.31 17.61 21.62
N LYS A 727 -16.41 18.71 22.37
CA LYS A 727 -17.13 19.90 21.92
C LYS A 727 -16.33 20.65 20.86
N GLU A 728 -15.02 20.82 21.07
CA GLU A 728 -14.13 21.54 20.17
C GLU A 728 -13.90 20.79 18.85
N SER A 729 -13.80 19.46 18.90
CA SER A 729 -13.59 18.63 17.71
C SER A 729 -14.86 18.24 16.97
N GLU A 730 -16.03 18.51 17.56
CA GLU A 730 -17.35 18.00 17.11
C GLU A 730 -17.41 16.46 16.99
N GLU A 731 -16.49 15.75 17.63
CA GLU A 731 -16.39 14.29 17.63
C GLU A 731 -16.72 13.73 19.02
N LYS A 732 -17.49 12.63 19.09
CA LYS A 732 -17.78 11.94 20.35
C LYS A 732 -16.92 10.70 20.52
N PHE A 733 -16.39 10.49 21.73
CA PHE A 733 -15.69 9.27 22.06
C PHE A 733 -16.68 8.14 22.34
N ASP A 734 -16.44 6.95 21.76
CA ASP A 734 -17.25 5.76 22.05
C ASP A 734 -17.11 5.33 23.52
N ARG A 735 -15.92 5.54 24.09
CA ARG A 735 -15.59 5.28 25.49
C ARG A 735 -14.48 6.24 25.96
N LYS A 736 -14.54 6.64 27.24
CA LYS A 736 -13.47 7.34 27.96
C LYS A 736 -12.91 6.39 29.04
N PRO A 737 -11.84 5.62 28.76
CA PRO A 737 -11.35 4.63 29.71
C PRO A 737 -10.55 5.33 30.81
N ILE A 738 -11.21 5.53 31.94
CA ILE A 738 -10.69 6.21 33.14
C ILE A 738 -11.01 5.38 34.40
N ASP A 739 -10.80 4.06 34.31
CA ASP A 739 -11.07 3.14 35.41
C ASP A 739 -10.08 3.35 36.57
N LEU A 740 -8.81 3.69 36.27
CA LEU A 740 -7.76 4.13 37.21
C LEU A 740 -7.53 3.17 38.41
N ARG A 741 -7.80 1.88 38.22
CA ARG A 741 -7.78 0.88 39.31
C ARG A 741 -6.38 0.35 39.64
N LYS A 742 -5.57 0.09 38.61
CA LYS A 742 -4.22 -0.47 38.73
C LYS A 742 -3.19 0.54 38.24
N LEU A 743 -2.49 1.16 39.17
CA LEU A 743 -1.57 2.25 38.91
C LEU A 743 -0.14 1.87 39.27
N VAL A 744 0.82 2.47 38.59
CA VAL A 744 2.26 2.35 38.83
C VAL A 744 2.83 3.74 39.01
N LEU A 745 3.57 3.96 40.11
CA LEU A 745 4.36 5.17 40.31
C LEU A 745 5.70 4.97 39.63
N VAL A 746 6.05 5.90 38.72
CA VAL A 746 7.35 5.99 38.09
C VAL A 746 7.99 7.30 38.50
N GLY A 747 9.27 7.27 38.89
CA GLY A 747 10.04 8.47 39.22
C GLY A 747 11.38 8.47 38.50
N TRP A 748 11.81 9.65 38.05
CA TRP A 748 13.09 9.82 37.37
C TRP A 748 13.74 11.17 37.68
N LEU A 749 15.06 11.19 37.53
CA LEU A 749 15.88 12.39 37.63
C LEU A 749 16.27 12.85 36.24
N GLN A 750 15.94 14.10 35.89
CA GLN A 750 16.24 14.69 34.59
C GLN A 750 17.09 15.94 34.76
N ASN A 751 18.15 16.08 33.96
CA ASN A 751 18.90 17.32 33.84
C ASN A 751 18.23 18.23 32.81
N GLU A 752 17.79 19.40 33.22
CA GLU A 752 17.06 20.35 32.36
C GLU A 752 17.94 21.03 31.31
N GLU A 753 19.26 21.09 31.52
CA GLU A 753 20.19 21.69 30.55
C GLU A 753 20.48 20.75 29.39
N THR A 754 20.57 19.44 29.66
CA THR A 754 20.93 18.43 28.65
C THR A 754 19.75 17.61 28.16
N GLY A 755 18.61 17.66 28.86
CA GLY A 755 17.47 16.77 28.67
C GLY A 755 17.69 15.34 29.17
N GLU A 756 18.90 14.99 29.61
CA GLU A 756 19.25 13.62 29.98
C GLU A 756 18.47 13.14 31.21
N ILE A 757 17.90 11.94 31.10
CA ILE A 757 17.36 11.20 32.24
C ILE A 757 18.48 10.32 32.82
N ILE A 758 18.84 10.65 34.06
CA ILE A 758 20.02 10.14 34.74
C ILE A 758 19.73 8.76 35.35
N GLN A 759 18.62 8.65 36.06
CA GLN A 759 18.17 7.42 36.73
C GLN A 759 16.65 7.41 36.81
N SER A 760 16.08 6.21 36.81
CA SER A 760 14.64 5.99 36.96
C SER A 760 14.35 4.86 37.94
N ALA A 761 13.13 4.83 38.47
CA ALA A 761 12.60 3.74 39.27
C ALA A 761 11.10 3.63 39.06
N SER A 762 10.54 2.45 39.36
CA SER A 762 9.09 2.26 39.40
C SER A 762 8.67 1.35 40.55
N VAL A 763 7.47 1.58 41.08
CA VAL A 763 6.82 0.72 42.06
C VAL A 763 5.32 0.62 41.74
N PRO A 764 4.72 -0.58 41.73
CA PRO A 764 3.26 -0.68 41.66
C PRO A 764 2.64 -0.02 42.90
N VAL A 765 1.47 0.58 42.74
CA VAL A 765 0.71 1.07 43.90
C VAL A 765 0.27 -0.13 44.75
N ASP A 766 0.61 -0.11 46.04
CA ASP A 766 0.18 -1.13 47.00
C ASP A 766 -1.32 -0.98 47.28
N GLY A 767 -2.10 -2.00 46.95
CA GLY A 767 -3.57 -2.00 47.02
C GLY A 767 -4.26 -1.59 45.71
N LEU A 768 -5.60 -1.55 45.75
CA LEU A 768 -6.43 -1.08 44.63
C LEU A 768 -7.11 0.23 45.00
N VAL A 769 -7.26 1.13 44.04
CA VAL A 769 -8.05 2.35 44.22
C VAL A 769 -9.54 2.00 44.20
N GLU A 770 -10.26 2.44 45.22
CA GLU A 770 -11.70 2.23 45.37
C GLU A 770 -12.46 3.46 44.84
N LEU A 771 -12.96 3.37 43.60
CA LEU A 771 -13.80 4.40 42.99
C LEU A 771 -15.27 3.92 42.96
N ASP A 772 -16.22 4.81 43.25
CA ASP A 772 -17.66 4.49 43.18
C ASP A 772 -18.06 4.14 41.72
N GLU A 773 -18.70 2.99 41.53
CA GLU A 773 -18.98 2.42 40.20
C GLU A 773 -20.08 3.17 39.42
N ARG A 774 -20.81 4.09 40.07
CA ARG A 774 -21.98 4.76 39.48
C ARG A 774 -21.68 5.73 38.33
N ALA A 775 -20.43 6.18 38.19
CA ALA A 775 -20.05 7.20 37.19
C ALA A 775 -19.54 6.64 35.84
N GLY A 776 -19.50 5.31 35.64
CA GLY A 776 -18.83 4.70 34.47
C GLY A 776 -19.69 3.88 33.51
N ARG A 777 -21.02 3.79 33.70
CA ARG A 777 -21.87 3.02 32.77
C ARG A 777 -22.20 3.84 31.52
N PRO A 778 -22.21 3.23 30.32
CA PRO A 778 -22.75 3.88 29.14
C PRO A 778 -24.21 4.30 29.42
N ARG A 779 -24.57 5.54 29.06
CA ARG A 779 -25.99 5.91 28.99
C ARG A 779 -26.63 4.98 27.97
N ALA A 780 -27.56 4.14 28.43
CA ALA A 780 -28.38 3.34 27.52
C ALA A 780 -29.05 4.29 26.51
N SER A 781 -28.88 4.04 25.23
CA SER A 781 -29.60 4.74 24.18
C SER A 781 -31.10 4.70 24.48
N PRO A 782 -31.83 5.82 24.36
CA PRO A 782 -33.28 5.79 24.51
C PRO A 782 -33.85 4.75 23.54
N PRO A 783 -34.85 3.95 23.94
CA PRO A 783 -35.47 3.01 23.02
C PRO A 783 -35.98 3.77 21.80
N ALA A 784 -35.65 3.27 20.61
CA ALA A 784 -36.10 3.83 19.35
C ALA A 784 -37.63 4.02 19.40
N ASN A 785 -38.07 5.27 19.21
CA ASN A 785 -39.47 5.60 19.12
C ASN A 785 -40.12 4.71 18.05
N LYS A 786 -41.04 3.84 18.47
CA LYS A 786 -41.90 3.10 17.54
C LYS A 786 -42.64 4.12 16.67
N PRO A 787 -42.73 3.92 15.34
CA PRO A 787 -43.56 4.79 14.51
C PRO A 787 -45.00 4.70 15.02
N GLY A 788 -45.54 5.84 15.45
CA GLY A 788 -46.92 5.95 15.89
C GLY A 788 -47.84 5.45 14.78
N GLY A 789 -48.58 4.38 15.06
CA GLY A 789 -49.67 3.92 14.22
C GLY A 789 -50.70 5.04 14.10
N LYS A 790 -50.90 5.56 12.89
CA LYS A 790 -52.08 6.34 12.57
C LYS A 790 -53.30 5.42 12.63
N LYS A 791 -54.22 5.74 13.54
CA LYS A 791 -55.60 5.26 13.49
C LYS A 791 -56.35 6.05 12.41
N LYS A 792 -57.13 5.29 11.63
CA LYS A 792 -58.13 5.64 10.61
C LYS A 792 -57.59 6.03 9.25
#